data_AF-A0ABC9E7X2-F1
#
_entry.id   AF-A0ABC9E7X2-F1
#
_cell.length_a   1.000
_cell.length_b   1.000
_cell.length_c   1.000
_cell.angle_alpha   90.00
_cell.angle_beta   90.00
_cell.angle_gamma   90.00
#
_symmetry.space_group_name_H-M   'P 1'
#
loop_
_entity.id
_entity.type
_entity.pdbx_description
1 polymer ?
#
loop_
_entity_poly.entity_id
_entity_poly.type
_entity_poly.pdbx_seq_one_letter_code
_entity_poly.pdbx_strand_id
1 'polypeptide(L)'
;MELEDVTFQFLREITDDFSEEQKLGEGAFGVVYKGVTRNGEDVAVKKLKLCDANLNDTQFQTELNNLRKLEHQNIVRILGYCYETEIRPFNKPDGSKVYLEETHRALCFEYLDKGSLQKYLYDELCGLDWHTRFKIIKGTCEGLKYIHEELEAPIYHLDLKPDNILLDKDMIPKIADFGLSRIFDKEPKRTTPNPYGTHGYQPPEYIDRGEISGKFDIFSLGIIMIRIVSGSKGYPKCLDMPSDEFIDQVQNNWRKRLQSTCSSDSSLEAYCHQIATCTQIALKCVEKDSQKRPNIMTILEKLNEIETRIGKIKRTDESKDIRCQHQNINLMTSRSELDITDVQAKSTEVIELIVGRTEEKRKIMDLLLNVMSEKIVILPIYGIGGIGKTTFARLIYNDTKFKHYSQVWVDVTQRFDLKKIHDSIISQLSEKESQTNERHMIRNCTTKVLFGKKILVVLDDLWEDDQLQLKELKDMIYNDYSNIIVLVTTRSEHVAKIICTNLEPYKILPLTNDMCWDIIKQRSGFEDRDDKEQLMGIGLEIAQKCGGVALAARSLGFTLQSMNFDQWMEVKNSGIWNEPNSKDVSLPNHALASLKLSYSYMNPWLKPCFTYCAIFPKGHKIVKNDLVYQWISLDFIKPTKLLSNMQLSEKYIVQLLGLSFFQHSVSPENVEVYHKGVEVFTMHDLVHDLARLVIGDEILDTTKQGNNTRGGRYSFALLDDCSKPLELFTQYPSEIRALRFLNSDKFLLHGASSLFSKFLCFWNFGKIGIHDNVFSAAKYLRVLDLSECSTQKLPRSIGNLKQLRYFNASRVHQAIPDCITKLSNLIYLSLCGSFEIVAVSESVGQMEGLMYLDLSGCSGLEKLPLSFGRLKELVHLDLSKCSKVTNISESLERLTNLEYLNLSYCSNIGDLPKHLGSLLKLRNLDLSSSSYIDGRANVATLVTLTKLECLNLASHLSFMENLPEALRRLTNLRICMLCWCQGASRGDV
;
A
#
# COMPACT_ATOMS: atom_id res chain seq x y z
N MET A 1 -34.33 -26.95 -23.07
CA MET A 1 -33.40 -26.87 -24.22
C MET A 1 -32.81 -28.26 -24.39
N GLU A 2 -32.86 -28.85 -25.58
CA GLU A 2 -32.14 -30.11 -25.81
C GLU A 2 -30.64 -29.85 -25.62
N LEU A 3 -29.95 -30.77 -24.93
CA LEU A 3 -28.53 -30.63 -24.64
C LEU A 3 -27.74 -30.83 -25.95
N GLU A 4 -26.96 -29.83 -26.38
CA GLU A 4 -26.28 -29.88 -27.67
C GLU A 4 -25.07 -30.82 -27.64
N ASP A 5 -24.95 -31.66 -28.68
CA ASP A 5 -23.74 -32.44 -28.97
C ASP A 5 -22.75 -31.52 -29.69
N VAL A 6 -21.57 -31.34 -29.08
CA VAL A 6 -20.59 -30.34 -29.46
C VAL A 6 -19.33 -31.04 -29.95
N THR A 7 -18.83 -30.65 -31.13
CA THR A 7 -17.67 -31.32 -31.69
C THR A 7 -16.38 -31.00 -30.94
N PHE A 8 -15.44 -31.94 -30.89
CA PHE A 8 -14.14 -31.73 -30.25
C PHE A 8 -13.37 -30.60 -30.94
N GLN A 9 -13.47 -30.51 -32.27
CA GLN A 9 -12.89 -29.42 -33.05
C GLN A 9 -13.44 -28.05 -32.63
N PHE A 10 -14.75 -27.93 -32.40
CA PHE A 10 -15.33 -26.69 -31.89
C PHE A 10 -14.79 -26.35 -30.50
N LEU A 11 -14.68 -27.34 -29.60
CA LEU A 11 -14.10 -27.11 -28.27
C LEU A 11 -12.64 -26.66 -28.35
N ARG A 12 -11.84 -27.19 -29.29
CA ARG A 12 -10.48 -26.70 -29.57
C ARG A 12 -10.48 -25.25 -30.04
N GLU A 13 -11.39 -24.88 -30.94
CA GLU A 13 -11.48 -23.50 -31.45
C GLU A 13 -11.79 -22.50 -30.33
N ILE A 14 -12.79 -22.78 -29.49
CA ILE A 14 -13.23 -21.81 -28.46
C ILE A 14 -12.28 -21.74 -27.27
N THR A 15 -11.49 -22.79 -27.01
CA THR A 15 -10.54 -22.87 -25.88
C THR A 15 -9.10 -22.56 -26.27
N ASP A 16 -8.86 -22.08 -27.50
CA ASP A 16 -7.51 -21.85 -28.04
C ASP A 16 -6.62 -23.10 -27.93
N ASP A 17 -7.12 -24.21 -28.48
CA ASP A 17 -6.51 -25.54 -28.45
C ASP A 17 -6.22 -26.07 -27.03
N PHE A 18 -7.12 -25.79 -26.08
CA PHE A 18 -6.95 -26.12 -24.66
C PHE A 18 -5.64 -25.54 -24.09
N SER A 19 -5.32 -24.28 -24.41
CA SER A 19 -4.08 -23.65 -23.96
C SER A 19 -4.02 -23.52 -22.44
N GLU A 20 -2.81 -23.57 -21.87
CA GLU A 20 -2.61 -23.36 -20.44
C GLU A 20 -3.02 -21.95 -19.99
N GLU A 21 -3.06 -20.96 -20.90
CA GLU A 21 -3.55 -19.61 -20.61
C GLU A 21 -5.06 -19.57 -20.34
N GLN A 22 -5.83 -20.46 -20.99
CA GLN A 22 -7.27 -20.59 -20.77
C GLN A 22 -7.60 -21.51 -19.59
N LYS A 23 -6.63 -22.09 -18.89
CA LYS A 23 -6.87 -23.03 -17.79
C LYS A 23 -7.47 -22.34 -16.56
N LEU A 24 -8.67 -22.74 -16.19
CA LEU A 24 -9.40 -22.25 -15.01
C LEU A 24 -9.10 -23.06 -13.75
N GLY A 25 -8.81 -24.35 -13.90
CA GLY A 25 -8.52 -25.24 -12.77
C GLY A 25 -8.27 -26.68 -13.20
N GLU A 26 -7.65 -27.45 -12.33
CA GLU A 26 -7.34 -28.86 -12.57
C GLU A 26 -7.70 -29.70 -11.34
N GLY A 27 -8.54 -30.70 -11.55
CA GLY A 27 -8.97 -31.65 -10.52
C GLY A 27 -8.46 -33.06 -10.77
N ALA A 28 -8.89 -34.00 -9.94
CA ALA A 28 -8.61 -35.42 -10.10
C ALA A 28 -9.21 -35.99 -11.40
N PHE A 29 -10.36 -35.45 -11.81
CA PHE A 29 -11.17 -36.02 -12.89
C PHE A 29 -10.99 -35.30 -14.23
N GLY A 30 -10.42 -34.10 -14.26
CA GLY A 30 -10.31 -33.32 -15.49
C GLY A 30 -9.63 -31.97 -15.31
N VAL A 31 -9.38 -31.31 -16.43
CA VAL A 31 -8.91 -29.91 -16.49
C VAL A 31 -10.05 -29.06 -17.04
N VAL A 32 -10.29 -27.91 -16.42
CA VAL A 32 -11.32 -26.96 -16.84
C VAL A 32 -10.64 -25.79 -17.54
N TYR A 33 -11.12 -25.46 -18.72
CA TYR A 33 -10.65 -24.35 -19.55
C TYR A 33 -11.76 -23.32 -19.74
N LYS A 34 -11.39 -22.07 -19.92
CA LYS A 34 -12.27 -21.02 -20.40
C LYS A 34 -12.38 -21.15 -21.92
N GLY A 35 -13.60 -21.07 -22.43
CA GLY A 35 -13.86 -20.96 -23.86
C GLY A 35 -14.58 -19.66 -24.18
N VAL A 36 -14.36 -19.13 -25.37
CA VAL A 36 -15.11 -17.97 -25.90
C VAL A 36 -15.81 -18.39 -27.17
N THR A 37 -17.15 -18.40 -27.16
CA THR A 37 -17.93 -18.77 -28.35
C THR A 37 -17.79 -17.72 -29.45
N ARG A 38 -18.20 -18.06 -30.69
CA ARG A 38 -18.20 -17.12 -31.83
C ARG A 38 -19.03 -15.85 -31.58
N ASN A 39 -19.98 -15.92 -30.65
CA ASN A 39 -20.83 -14.80 -30.25
C ASN A 39 -20.21 -13.96 -29.12
N GLY A 40 -19.00 -14.30 -28.65
CA GLY A 40 -18.31 -13.63 -27.56
C GLY A 40 -18.79 -14.04 -26.16
N GLU A 41 -19.56 -15.13 -26.04
CA GLU A 41 -20.02 -15.63 -24.75
C GLU A 41 -18.94 -16.51 -24.10
N ASP A 42 -18.64 -16.24 -22.83
CA ASP A 42 -17.71 -17.04 -22.04
C ASP A 42 -18.37 -18.36 -21.59
N VAL A 43 -17.67 -19.47 -21.77
CA VAL A 43 -18.07 -20.82 -21.32
C VAL A 43 -16.94 -21.49 -20.54
N ALA A 44 -17.27 -22.51 -19.74
CA ALA A 44 -16.30 -23.34 -19.05
C ALA A 44 -16.31 -24.76 -19.61
N VAL A 45 -15.18 -25.25 -20.12
CA VAL A 45 -15.03 -26.56 -20.76
C VAL A 45 -14.19 -27.48 -19.87
N LYS A 46 -14.83 -28.48 -19.26
CA LYS A 46 -14.16 -29.52 -18.46
C LYS A 46 -13.78 -30.69 -19.37
N LYS A 47 -12.49 -30.85 -19.65
CA LYS A 47 -11.91 -31.99 -20.38
C LYS A 47 -11.46 -33.06 -19.37
N LEU A 48 -11.98 -34.28 -19.49
CA LEU A 48 -11.66 -35.37 -18.55
C LEU A 48 -10.26 -35.95 -18.81
N LYS A 49 -9.54 -36.34 -17.75
CA LYS A 49 -8.17 -36.90 -17.84
C LYS A 49 -8.19 -38.38 -18.22
N LEU A 50 -7.24 -38.84 -19.02
CA LEU A 50 -7.04 -40.26 -19.36
C LEU A 50 -6.29 -40.98 -18.22
N CYS A 51 -7.00 -41.53 -17.24
CA CYS A 51 -6.40 -42.29 -16.14
C CYS A 51 -6.81 -43.78 -16.14
N ASP A 52 -7.99 -44.12 -16.67
CA ASP A 52 -8.45 -45.47 -17.04
C ASP A 52 -9.71 -45.33 -17.93
N ALA A 53 -9.74 -45.96 -19.12
CA ALA A 53 -10.80 -45.76 -20.10
C ALA A 53 -12.20 -46.14 -19.56
N ASN A 54 -12.33 -47.22 -18.79
CA ASN A 54 -13.62 -47.73 -18.32
C ASN A 54 -14.20 -46.89 -17.17
N LEU A 55 -13.34 -46.40 -16.26
CA LEU A 55 -13.74 -45.52 -15.16
C LEU A 55 -14.16 -44.14 -15.69
N ASN A 56 -13.44 -43.63 -16.70
CA ASN A 56 -13.73 -42.34 -17.31
C ASN A 56 -15.06 -42.30 -18.07
N ASP A 57 -15.42 -43.37 -18.78
CA ASP A 57 -16.73 -43.46 -19.45
C ASP A 57 -17.87 -43.50 -18.45
N THR A 58 -17.74 -44.31 -17.40
CA THR A 58 -18.76 -44.42 -16.34
C THR A 58 -18.95 -43.07 -15.64
N GLN A 59 -17.86 -42.37 -15.35
CA GLN A 59 -17.90 -41.06 -14.71
C GLN A 59 -18.50 -39.98 -15.61
N PHE A 60 -18.07 -39.90 -16.87
CA PHE A 60 -18.62 -38.96 -17.85
C PHE A 60 -20.13 -39.16 -18.02
N GLN A 61 -20.57 -40.41 -18.22
CA GLN A 61 -21.98 -40.73 -18.37
C GLN A 61 -22.77 -40.42 -17.10
N THR A 62 -22.22 -40.69 -15.92
CA THR A 62 -22.88 -40.36 -14.64
C THR A 62 -23.06 -38.85 -14.48
N GLU A 63 -21.99 -38.06 -14.67
CA GLU A 63 -22.02 -36.61 -14.54
C GLU A 63 -22.99 -35.99 -15.57
N LEU A 64 -22.93 -36.42 -16.83
CA LEU A 64 -23.81 -35.98 -17.91
C LEU A 64 -25.28 -36.33 -17.63
N ASN A 65 -25.58 -37.57 -17.23
CA ASN A 65 -26.95 -38.02 -16.97
C ASN A 65 -27.57 -37.34 -15.75
N ASN A 66 -26.76 -37.01 -14.73
CA ASN A 66 -27.22 -36.22 -13.60
C ASN A 66 -27.49 -34.77 -14.02
N LEU A 67 -26.52 -34.10 -14.63
CA LEU A 67 -26.62 -32.68 -15.02
C LEU A 67 -27.75 -32.40 -16.00
N ARG A 68 -28.03 -33.32 -16.94
CA ARG A 68 -29.15 -33.19 -17.90
C ARG A 68 -30.53 -33.06 -17.24
N LYS A 69 -30.66 -33.48 -15.98
CA LYS A 69 -31.92 -33.44 -15.21
C LYS A 69 -32.01 -32.21 -14.29
N LEU A 70 -30.95 -31.42 -14.19
CA LEU A 70 -30.85 -30.34 -13.21
C LEU A 70 -31.05 -28.98 -13.88
N GLU A 71 -32.07 -28.25 -13.41
CA GLU A 71 -32.31 -26.87 -13.82
C GLU A 71 -32.74 -26.04 -12.59
N HIS A 72 -31.80 -25.30 -12.02
CA HIS A 72 -32.04 -24.48 -10.84
C HIS A 72 -31.02 -23.34 -10.75
N GLN A 73 -31.42 -22.19 -10.18
CA GLN A 73 -30.56 -20.99 -10.12
C GLN A 73 -29.24 -21.22 -9.35
N ASN A 74 -29.24 -22.15 -8.39
CA ASN A 74 -28.11 -22.49 -7.53
C ASN A 74 -27.39 -23.78 -7.94
N ILE A 75 -27.60 -24.27 -9.16
CA ILE A 75 -26.88 -25.41 -9.74
C ILE A 75 -26.22 -24.92 -11.03
N VAL A 76 -24.98 -25.35 -11.29
CA VAL A 76 -24.28 -24.98 -12.53
C VAL A 76 -25.03 -25.55 -13.74
N ARG A 77 -25.26 -24.71 -14.75
CA ARG A 77 -25.94 -25.11 -15.98
C ARG A 77 -24.94 -25.73 -16.96
N ILE A 78 -25.25 -26.95 -17.41
CA ILE A 78 -24.58 -27.59 -18.55
C ILE A 78 -25.15 -27.02 -19.86
N LEU A 79 -24.27 -26.67 -20.80
CA LEU A 79 -24.60 -26.10 -22.11
C LEU A 79 -24.48 -27.13 -23.23
N GLY A 80 -23.53 -28.07 -23.11
CA GLY A 80 -23.29 -29.11 -24.10
C GLY A 80 -22.26 -30.12 -23.65
N TYR A 81 -22.02 -31.14 -24.46
CA TYR A 81 -21.04 -32.20 -24.19
C TYR A 81 -20.34 -32.62 -25.48
N CYS A 82 -19.17 -33.23 -25.34
CA CYS A 82 -18.41 -33.84 -26.43
C CYS A 82 -18.07 -35.28 -26.05
N TYR A 83 -18.41 -36.21 -26.94
CA TYR A 83 -18.00 -37.61 -26.88
C TYR A 83 -17.64 -38.08 -28.30
N GLU A 84 -16.39 -37.81 -28.71
CA GLU A 84 -15.92 -38.10 -30.06
C GLU A 84 -14.68 -38.99 -30.04
N THR A 85 -14.61 -39.98 -30.91
CA THR A 85 -13.43 -40.84 -31.08
C THR A 85 -12.69 -40.48 -32.36
N GLU A 86 -11.44 -40.04 -32.24
CA GLU A 86 -10.55 -39.77 -33.36
C GLU A 86 -9.53 -40.90 -33.52
N ILE A 87 -9.24 -41.28 -34.77
CA ILE A 87 -8.15 -42.22 -35.08
C ILE A 87 -6.90 -41.41 -35.39
N ARG A 88 -5.90 -41.44 -34.51
CA ARG A 88 -4.63 -40.72 -34.69
C ARG A 88 -3.48 -41.65 -35.06
N PRO A 89 -2.68 -41.32 -36.09
CA PRO A 89 -1.47 -42.07 -36.40
C PRO A 89 -0.38 -41.77 -35.37
N PHE A 90 0.00 -42.77 -34.59
CA PHE A 90 1.15 -42.78 -33.71
C PHE A 90 2.37 -43.36 -34.43
N ASN A 91 3.40 -42.52 -34.62
CA ASN A 91 4.67 -42.98 -35.16
C ASN A 91 5.47 -43.64 -34.02
N LYS A 92 5.70 -44.94 -34.13
CA LYS A 92 6.61 -45.63 -33.22
C LYS A 92 8.06 -45.17 -33.45
N PRO A 93 8.95 -45.34 -32.45
CA PRO A 93 10.36 -45.00 -32.59
C PRO A 93 11.08 -45.72 -33.75
N ASP A 94 10.55 -46.84 -34.22
CA ASP A 94 11.06 -47.62 -35.36
C ASP A 94 10.56 -47.13 -36.73
N GLY A 95 9.76 -46.05 -36.77
CA GLY A 95 9.19 -45.47 -37.98
C GLY A 95 7.88 -46.12 -38.45
N SER A 96 7.38 -47.16 -37.76
CA SER A 96 6.08 -47.77 -38.08
C SER A 96 4.91 -46.92 -37.56
N LYS A 97 3.84 -46.81 -38.36
CA LYS A 97 2.61 -46.10 -37.99
C LYS A 97 1.61 -47.06 -37.35
N VAL A 98 1.23 -46.80 -36.10
CA VAL A 98 0.10 -47.47 -35.45
C VAL A 98 -1.02 -46.47 -35.29
N TYR A 99 -2.23 -46.84 -35.66
CA TYR A 99 -3.40 -45.99 -35.46
C TYR A 99 -3.93 -46.22 -34.04
N LEU A 100 -3.97 -45.16 -33.23
CA LEU A 100 -4.54 -45.16 -31.89
C LEU A 100 -5.92 -44.51 -31.95
N GLU A 101 -6.92 -45.21 -31.42
CA GLU A 101 -8.24 -44.63 -31.15
C GLU A 101 -8.14 -43.77 -29.87
N GLU A 102 -8.40 -42.48 -29.99
CA GLU A 102 -8.43 -41.53 -28.89
C GLU A 102 -9.86 -41.00 -28.72
N THR A 103 -10.51 -41.35 -27.62
CA THR A 103 -11.86 -40.85 -27.29
C THR A 103 -11.77 -39.59 -26.43
N HIS A 104 -12.22 -38.47 -26.99
CA HIS A 104 -12.30 -37.17 -26.36
C HIS A 104 -13.61 -37.01 -25.59
N ARG A 105 -13.50 -36.69 -24.30
CA ARG A 105 -14.63 -36.52 -23.40
C ARG A 105 -14.57 -35.15 -22.75
N ALA A 106 -15.58 -34.32 -22.99
CA ALA A 106 -15.65 -32.99 -22.38
C ALA A 106 -17.10 -32.55 -22.09
N LEU A 107 -17.25 -31.72 -21.07
CA LEU A 107 -18.52 -31.11 -20.66
C LEU A 107 -18.38 -29.58 -20.74
N CYS A 108 -19.35 -28.91 -21.35
CA CYS A 108 -19.39 -27.46 -21.50
C CYS A 108 -20.44 -26.88 -20.55
N PHE A 109 -20.06 -25.88 -19.76
CA PHE A 109 -20.88 -25.24 -18.73
C PHE A 109 -20.96 -23.73 -18.95
N GLU A 110 -21.93 -23.10 -18.29
CA GLU A 110 -21.90 -21.65 -18.11
C GLU A 110 -20.61 -21.23 -17.39
N TYR A 111 -20.04 -20.10 -17.80
CA TYR A 111 -18.90 -19.51 -17.12
C TYR A 111 -19.35 -18.69 -15.90
N LEU A 112 -18.63 -18.81 -14.78
CA LEU A 112 -18.95 -18.14 -13.52
C LEU A 112 -17.80 -17.22 -13.10
N ASP A 113 -18.01 -15.91 -13.28
CA ASP A 113 -16.96 -14.87 -13.25
C ASP A 113 -16.17 -14.79 -11.94
N LYS A 114 -16.84 -15.06 -10.81
CA LYS A 114 -16.23 -14.95 -9.48
C LYS A 114 -15.52 -16.25 -9.07
N GLY A 115 -15.69 -17.31 -9.84
CA GLY A 115 -15.05 -18.61 -9.61
C GLY A 115 -15.45 -19.23 -8.28
N SER A 116 -14.59 -20.06 -7.72
CA SER A 116 -14.90 -20.85 -6.52
C SER A 116 -14.95 -20.04 -5.22
N LEU A 117 -15.88 -20.42 -4.34
CA LEU A 117 -16.02 -19.90 -2.98
C LEU A 117 -14.72 -20.06 -2.17
N GLN A 118 -13.90 -21.07 -2.46
CA GLN A 118 -12.63 -21.29 -1.77
C GLN A 118 -11.70 -20.07 -1.84
N LYS A 119 -11.71 -19.30 -2.94
CA LYS A 119 -10.94 -18.06 -3.10
C LYS A 119 -11.26 -17.01 -2.02
N TYR A 120 -12.48 -17.03 -1.49
CA TYR A 120 -13.00 -16.07 -0.52
C TYR A 120 -12.90 -16.54 0.94
N LEU A 121 -12.49 -17.80 1.17
CA LEU A 121 -12.37 -18.38 2.51
C LEU A 121 -10.92 -18.38 3.05
N TYR A 122 -9.90 -18.19 2.20
CA TYR A 122 -8.49 -18.25 2.59
C TYR A 122 -7.86 -16.92 3.04
N ASP A 123 -8.41 -15.78 2.61
CA ASP A 123 -7.85 -14.45 2.92
C ASP A 123 -8.76 -13.68 3.88
N GLU A 124 -8.28 -13.38 5.08
CA GLU A 124 -9.00 -12.56 6.07
C GLU A 124 -9.25 -11.11 5.55
N LEU A 125 -8.55 -10.66 4.50
CA LEU A 125 -8.82 -9.38 3.81
C LEU A 125 -9.83 -9.43 2.67
N CYS A 126 -10.21 -10.60 2.14
CA CYS A 126 -11.23 -10.70 1.07
C CYS A 126 -12.66 -10.51 1.60
N GLY A 127 -12.81 -9.79 2.73
CA GLY A 127 -13.92 -9.82 3.66
C GLY A 127 -15.27 -9.58 3.01
N LEU A 128 -15.88 -10.65 2.47
CA LEU A 128 -17.29 -10.65 2.11
C LEU A 128 -18.07 -10.15 3.32
N ASP A 129 -18.88 -9.13 3.10
CA ASP A 129 -19.79 -8.63 4.11
C ASP A 129 -20.75 -9.75 4.54
N TRP A 130 -21.35 -9.59 5.72
CA TRP A 130 -22.21 -10.63 6.26
C TRP A 130 -23.43 -10.93 5.37
N HIS A 131 -23.99 -9.93 4.69
CA HIS A 131 -25.15 -10.14 3.82
C HIS A 131 -24.80 -11.04 2.63
N THR A 132 -23.66 -10.80 1.98
CA THR A 132 -23.15 -11.67 0.91
C THR A 132 -22.87 -13.10 1.41
N ARG A 133 -22.29 -13.26 2.61
CA ARG A 133 -22.06 -14.58 3.21
C ARG A 133 -23.35 -15.33 3.48
N PHE A 134 -24.35 -14.66 4.04
CA PHE A 134 -25.66 -15.23 4.29
C PHE A 134 -26.35 -15.65 2.99
N LYS A 135 -26.26 -14.82 1.93
CA LYS A 135 -26.76 -15.13 0.59
C LYS A 135 -26.12 -16.40 0.02
N ILE A 136 -24.80 -16.56 0.19
CA ILE A 136 -24.07 -17.76 -0.23
C ILE A 136 -24.52 -19.00 0.55
N ILE A 137 -24.63 -18.89 1.88
CA ILE A 137 -25.13 -20.00 2.73
C ILE A 137 -26.53 -20.42 2.26
N LYS A 138 -27.44 -19.46 2.15
CA LYS A 138 -28.84 -19.73 1.81
C LYS A 138 -28.97 -20.31 0.40
N GLY A 139 -28.34 -19.71 -0.61
CA GLY A 139 -28.40 -20.19 -1.98
C GLY A 139 -27.77 -21.59 -2.14
N THR A 140 -26.72 -21.91 -1.38
CA THR A 140 -26.17 -23.28 -1.36
C THR A 140 -27.19 -24.26 -0.77
N CYS A 141 -27.88 -23.88 0.31
CA CYS A 141 -28.94 -24.70 0.89
C CYS A 141 -30.13 -24.89 -0.08
N GLU A 142 -30.51 -23.85 -0.83
CA GLU A 142 -31.57 -23.90 -1.85
C GLU A 142 -31.19 -24.88 -2.98
N GLY A 143 -29.96 -24.82 -3.47
CA GLY A 143 -29.44 -25.78 -4.44
C GLY A 143 -29.45 -27.22 -3.89
N LEU A 144 -29.05 -27.41 -2.64
CA LEU A 144 -29.03 -28.73 -2.02
C LEU A 144 -30.44 -29.29 -1.79
N LYS A 145 -31.40 -28.45 -1.40
CA LYS A 145 -32.83 -28.82 -1.29
C LYS A 145 -33.37 -29.29 -2.62
N TYR A 146 -33.08 -28.57 -3.70
CA TYR A 146 -33.53 -28.95 -5.03
C TYR A 146 -33.09 -30.38 -5.38
N ILE A 147 -31.79 -30.69 -5.23
CA ILE A 147 -31.27 -32.03 -5.58
C ILE A 147 -31.65 -33.15 -4.61
N HIS A 148 -31.98 -32.83 -3.35
CA HIS A 148 -32.36 -33.83 -2.34
C HIS A 148 -33.87 -34.10 -2.25
N GLU A 149 -34.71 -33.10 -2.49
CA GLU A 149 -36.13 -33.16 -2.11
C GLU A 149 -37.10 -32.81 -3.24
N GLU A 150 -36.66 -32.07 -4.28
CA GLU A 150 -37.55 -31.59 -5.35
C GLU A 150 -37.49 -32.43 -6.63
N LEU A 151 -36.54 -33.37 -6.73
CA LEU A 151 -36.43 -34.32 -7.84
C LEU A 151 -37.24 -35.60 -7.55
N GLU A 152 -37.70 -36.28 -8.60
CA GLU A 152 -38.40 -37.58 -8.49
C GLU A 152 -37.55 -38.64 -7.78
N ALA A 153 -36.23 -38.62 -8.01
CA ALA A 153 -35.26 -39.42 -7.30
C ALA A 153 -34.13 -38.50 -6.77
N PRO A 154 -33.81 -38.52 -5.46
CA PRO A 154 -32.77 -37.68 -4.89
C PRO A 154 -31.39 -37.95 -5.50
N ILE A 155 -30.66 -36.87 -5.72
CA ILE A 155 -29.26 -36.88 -6.13
C ILE A 155 -28.42 -36.40 -4.94
N TYR A 156 -27.58 -37.29 -4.42
CA TYR A 156 -26.59 -36.90 -3.41
C TYR A 156 -25.28 -36.53 -4.11
N HIS A 157 -24.70 -35.40 -3.73
CA HIS A 157 -23.55 -34.81 -4.41
C HIS A 157 -22.25 -35.56 -4.13
N LEU A 158 -22.02 -35.89 -2.85
CA LEU A 158 -20.89 -36.68 -2.33
C LEU A 158 -19.48 -36.07 -2.43
N ASP A 159 -19.37 -34.83 -2.94
CA ASP A 159 -18.12 -34.05 -2.99
C ASP A 159 -18.36 -32.56 -2.79
N LEU A 160 -19.30 -32.22 -1.91
CA LEU A 160 -19.61 -30.83 -1.61
C LEU A 160 -18.45 -30.20 -0.83
N LYS A 161 -17.82 -29.18 -1.40
CA LYS A 161 -16.71 -28.42 -0.83
C LYS A 161 -16.70 -27.00 -1.39
N PRO A 162 -15.98 -26.04 -0.78
CA PRO A 162 -15.93 -24.67 -1.30
C PRO A 162 -15.42 -24.57 -2.73
N ASP A 163 -14.55 -25.48 -3.17
CA ASP A 163 -14.07 -25.55 -4.56
C ASP A 163 -15.16 -25.87 -5.58
N ASN A 164 -16.23 -26.54 -5.12
CA ASN A 164 -17.37 -26.98 -5.93
C ASN A 164 -18.60 -26.06 -5.75
N ILE A 165 -18.46 -24.94 -5.03
CA ILE A 165 -19.47 -23.87 -4.97
C ILE A 165 -18.90 -22.68 -5.75
N LEU A 166 -19.39 -22.50 -6.97
CA LEU A 166 -18.97 -21.43 -7.86
C LEU A 166 -19.88 -20.21 -7.70
N LEU A 167 -19.36 -19.02 -7.95
CA LEU A 167 -20.06 -17.75 -7.75
C LEU A 167 -20.20 -17.03 -9.09
N ASP A 168 -21.43 -16.62 -9.41
CA ASP A 168 -21.69 -15.77 -10.57
C ASP A 168 -21.31 -14.31 -10.32
N LYS A 169 -21.50 -13.46 -11.33
CA LYS A 169 -21.25 -12.01 -11.26
C LYS A 169 -21.97 -11.29 -10.10
N ASP A 170 -23.11 -11.82 -9.64
CA ASP A 170 -23.97 -11.27 -8.60
C ASP A 170 -23.76 -11.97 -7.23
N MET A 171 -22.68 -12.76 -7.11
CA MET A 171 -22.32 -13.55 -5.93
C MET A 171 -23.39 -14.59 -5.54
N ILE A 172 -24.20 -15.03 -6.49
CA ILE A 172 -25.15 -16.14 -6.29
C ILE A 172 -24.35 -17.45 -6.36
N PRO A 173 -24.46 -18.33 -5.35
CA PRO A 173 -23.75 -19.62 -5.35
C PRO A 173 -24.42 -20.60 -6.31
N LYS A 174 -23.58 -21.35 -7.04
CA LYS A 174 -23.97 -22.49 -7.88
C LYS A 174 -23.15 -23.72 -7.53
N ILE A 175 -23.83 -24.82 -7.20
CA ILE A 175 -23.19 -26.10 -6.92
C ILE A 175 -22.74 -26.73 -8.25
N ALA A 176 -21.49 -27.19 -8.30
CA ALA A 176 -20.84 -27.73 -9.48
C ALA A 176 -20.11 -29.05 -9.18
N ASP A 177 -19.66 -29.73 -10.24
CA ASP A 177 -18.90 -30.99 -10.19
C ASP A 177 -19.67 -32.21 -9.65
N PHE A 178 -20.62 -32.71 -10.48
CA PHE A 178 -21.46 -33.86 -10.16
C PHE A 178 -20.81 -35.22 -10.48
N GLY A 179 -19.49 -35.24 -10.68
CA GLY A 179 -18.76 -36.43 -11.11
C GLY A 179 -18.76 -37.59 -10.11
N LEU A 180 -19.04 -37.33 -8.83
CA LEU A 180 -19.19 -38.35 -7.78
C LEU A 180 -20.64 -38.54 -7.33
N SER A 181 -21.58 -37.80 -7.92
CA SER A 181 -22.97 -37.78 -7.48
C SER A 181 -23.73 -39.05 -7.85
N ARG A 182 -24.69 -39.43 -7.02
CA ARG A 182 -25.45 -40.68 -7.18
C ARG A 182 -26.95 -40.45 -7.03
N ILE A 183 -27.73 -41.07 -7.93
CA ILE A 183 -29.20 -41.12 -7.87
C ILE A 183 -29.64 -42.24 -6.93
N PHE A 184 -30.64 -41.96 -6.09
CA PHE A 184 -31.21 -42.89 -5.13
C PHE A 184 -32.70 -43.10 -5.37
N ASP A 185 -33.10 -44.27 -5.86
CA ASP A 185 -34.48 -44.48 -6.32
C ASP A 185 -35.45 -44.91 -5.20
N LYS A 186 -35.02 -45.73 -4.21
CA LYS A 186 -35.93 -46.34 -3.21
C LYS A 186 -35.36 -46.57 -1.79
N GLU A 187 -34.07 -46.82 -1.64
CA GLU A 187 -33.45 -47.01 -0.33
C GLU A 187 -32.74 -45.73 0.12
N PRO A 188 -33.02 -45.19 1.33
CA PRO A 188 -32.43 -43.92 1.78
C PRO A 188 -30.94 -44.03 2.14
N LYS A 189 -30.39 -45.26 2.17
CA LYS A 189 -29.02 -45.57 2.57
C LYS A 189 -28.43 -46.65 1.66
N ARG A 190 -27.16 -46.52 1.28
CA ARG A 190 -26.38 -47.54 0.53
C ARG A 190 -24.97 -47.65 1.10
N THR A 191 -24.33 -48.80 0.96
CA THR A 191 -22.92 -49.01 1.34
C THR A 191 -22.04 -49.12 0.10
N THR A 192 -20.89 -48.43 0.07
CA THR A 192 -19.92 -48.53 -1.03
C THR A 192 -18.62 -49.17 -0.56
N PRO A 193 -18.04 -50.14 -1.31
CA PRO A 193 -16.74 -50.73 -0.97
C PRO A 193 -15.56 -49.81 -1.31
N ASN A 194 -15.78 -48.80 -2.18
CA ASN A 194 -14.75 -47.84 -2.57
C ASN A 194 -15.15 -46.43 -2.08
N PRO A 195 -14.53 -45.92 -1.01
CA PRO A 195 -14.78 -44.56 -0.53
C PRO A 195 -14.00 -43.54 -1.38
N TYR A 196 -14.72 -42.75 -2.18
CA TYR A 196 -14.20 -41.58 -2.90
C TYR A 196 -14.70 -40.26 -2.26
N GLY A 197 -14.05 -39.14 -2.54
CA GLY A 197 -14.44 -37.80 -2.06
C GLY A 197 -13.28 -37.05 -1.39
N THR A 198 -13.50 -35.76 -1.08
CA THR A 198 -12.45 -34.89 -0.54
C THR A 198 -12.28 -35.04 0.96
N HIS A 199 -11.06 -35.41 1.40
CA HIS A 199 -10.70 -35.50 2.81
C HIS A 199 -11.00 -34.18 3.57
N GLY A 200 -11.61 -34.31 4.75
CA GLY A 200 -12.03 -33.18 5.57
C GLY A 200 -13.46 -32.68 5.32
N TYR A 201 -14.15 -33.19 4.29
CA TYR A 201 -15.58 -32.94 4.05
C TYR A 201 -16.45 -34.21 4.15
N GLN A 202 -15.81 -35.35 4.38
CA GLN A 202 -16.45 -36.65 4.50
C GLN A 202 -16.93 -36.91 5.95
N PRO A 203 -18.16 -37.40 6.15
CA PRO A 203 -18.69 -37.74 7.46
C PRO A 203 -18.09 -39.05 8.01
N PRO A 204 -18.07 -39.23 9.33
CA PRO A 204 -17.46 -40.40 9.98
C PRO A 204 -18.09 -41.73 9.56
N GLU A 205 -19.42 -41.82 9.42
CA GLU A 205 -20.08 -43.06 9.00
C GLU A 205 -19.70 -43.53 7.59
N TYR A 206 -19.30 -42.61 6.73
CA TYR A 206 -18.80 -42.94 5.40
C TYR A 206 -17.35 -43.42 5.45
N ILE A 207 -16.50 -42.76 6.24
CA ILE A 207 -15.10 -43.14 6.43
C ILE A 207 -15.00 -44.51 7.09
N ASP A 208 -15.81 -44.75 8.13
CA ASP A 208 -15.71 -45.95 8.96
C ASP A 208 -16.45 -47.15 8.35
N ARG A 209 -17.58 -46.93 7.67
CA ARG A 209 -18.49 -48.00 7.22
C ARG A 209 -18.90 -47.92 5.75
N GLY A 210 -18.45 -46.91 5.00
CA GLY A 210 -18.83 -46.72 3.60
C GLY A 210 -20.31 -46.36 3.40
N GLU A 211 -21.00 -45.90 4.46
CA GLU A 211 -22.43 -45.58 4.42
C GLU A 211 -22.69 -44.24 3.71
N ILE A 212 -23.56 -44.25 2.71
CA ILE A 212 -24.01 -43.08 1.95
C ILE A 212 -25.50 -42.85 2.23
N SER A 213 -25.85 -41.60 2.57
CA SER A 213 -27.23 -41.11 2.68
C SER A 213 -27.25 -39.60 2.43
N GLY A 214 -28.43 -38.98 2.38
CA GLY A 214 -28.54 -37.52 2.25
C GLY A 214 -27.84 -36.75 3.37
N LYS A 215 -27.58 -37.40 4.53
CA LYS A 215 -26.81 -36.82 5.65
C LYS A 215 -25.32 -36.62 5.35
N PHE A 216 -24.82 -37.18 4.26
CA PHE A 216 -23.46 -36.94 3.79
C PHE A 216 -23.28 -35.48 3.40
N ASP A 217 -24.09 -34.98 2.45
CA ASP A 217 -23.94 -33.61 1.97
C ASP A 217 -24.30 -32.59 3.06
N ILE A 218 -25.17 -32.94 4.01
CA ILE A 218 -25.47 -32.11 5.19
C ILE A 218 -24.21 -31.93 6.06
N PHE A 219 -23.42 -32.99 6.27
CA PHE A 219 -22.17 -32.88 7.02
C PHE A 219 -21.19 -31.97 6.29
N SER A 220 -21.00 -32.18 4.98
CA SER A 220 -20.14 -31.35 4.16
C SER A 220 -20.59 -29.87 4.16
N LEU A 221 -21.90 -29.61 4.07
CA LEU A 221 -22.50 -28.28 4.18
C LEU A 221 -22.19 -27.64 5.54
N GLY A 222 -22.27 -28.40 6.64
CA GLY A 222 -21.92 -27.92 7.97
C GLY A 222 -20.49 -27.37 8.05
N ILE A 223 -19.53 -28.09 7.48
CA ILE A 223 -18.12 -27.66 7.43
C ILE A 223 -17.95 -26.39 6.59
N ILE A 224 -18.64 -26.31 5.45
CA ILE A 224 -18.63 -25.12 4.59
C ILE A 224 -19.21 -23.92 5.34
N MET A 225 -20.35 -24.08 6.00
CA MET A 225 -20.97 -23.02 6.81
C MET A 225 -20.06 -22.57 7.94
N ILE A 226 -19.41 -23.48 8.68
CA ILE A 226 -18.42 -23.13 9.71
C ILE A 226 -17.33 -22.25 9.10
N ARG A 227 -16.76 -22.64 7.96
CA ARG A 227 -15.70 -21.86 7.28
C ARG A 227 -16.20 -20.50 6.79
N ILE A 228 -17.46 -20.39 6.34
CA ILE A 228 -18.06 -19.11 5.94
C ILE A 228 -18.24 -18.19 7.16
N VAL A 229 -18.75 -18.69 8.29
CA VAL A 229 -19.05 -17.85 9.47
C VAL A 229 -17.80 -17.52 10.29
N SER A 230 -16.76 -18.36 10.29
CA SER A 230 -15.62 -18.23 11.19
C SER A 230 -14.24 -18.17 10.52
N GLY A 231 -14.18 -18.33 9.19
CA GLY A 231 -12.94 -18.30 8.40
C GLY A 231 -12.24 -19.65 8.30
N SER A 232 -11.08 -19.69 7.63
CA SER A 232 -10.32 -20.92 7.33
C SER A 232 -9.88 -21.72 8.56
N LYS A 233 -9.61 -21.05 9.69
CA LYS A 233 -9.24 -21.68 10.97
C LYS A 233 -10.45 -22.08 11.84
N GLY A 234 -11.67 -21.91 11.32
CA GLY A 234 -12.91 -22.13 12.03
C GLY A 234 -13.20 -23.58 12.43
N TYR A 235 -13.05 -24.50 11.47
CA TYR A 235 -13.38 -25.91 11.68
C TYR A 235 -12.43 -26.61 12.67
N PRO A 236 -11.10 -26.41 12.64
CA PRO A 236 -10.21 -26.92 13.69
C PRO A 236 -10.58 -26.39 15.08
N LYS A 237 -10.81 -25.06 15.20
CA LYS A 237 -11.18 -24.44 16.48
C LYS A 237 -12.48 -24.98 17.06
N CYS A 238 -13.48 -25.24 16.22
CA CYS A 238 -14.74 -25.84 16.62
C CYS A 238 -14.57 -27.22 17.29
N LEU A 239 -13.51 -27.96 16.96
CA LEU A 239 -13.21 -29.25 17.58
C LEU A 239 -12.48 -29.11 18.93
N ASP A 240 -11.84 -27.97 19.17
CA ASP A 240 -10.97 -27.72 20.32
C ASP A 240 -11.71 -27.05 21.51
N MET A 241 -12.97 -26.67 21.35
CA MET A 241 -13.74 -25.96 22.39
C MET A 241 -15.23 -26.32 22.41
N PRO A 242 -15.95 -26.06 23.52
CA PRO A 242 -17.39 -26.25 23.61
C PRO A 242 -18.17 -25.43 22.56
N SER A 243 -19.30 -25.97 22.12
CA SER A 243 -20.14 -25.34 21.09
C SER A 243 -20.60 -23.93 21.44
N ASP A 244 -21.00 -23.69 22.69
CA ASP A 244 -21.46 -22.36 23.15
C ASP A 244 -20.32 -21.32 23.11
N GLU A 245 -19.12 -21.71 23.53
CA GLU A 245 -17.93 -20.84 23.48
C GLU A 245 -17.56 -20.49 22.03
N PHE A 246 -17.65 -21.46 21.11
CA PHE A 246 -17.39 -21.22 19.69
C PHE A 246 -18.42 -20.25 19.09
N ILE A 247 -19.71 -20.42 19.43
CA ILE A 247 -20.78 -19.52 18.98
C ILE A 247 -20.53 -18.09 19.48
N ASP A 248 -20.22 -17.92 20.76
CA ASP A 248 -19.94 -16.62 21.37
C ASP A 248 -18.72 -15.97 20.74
N GLN A 249 -17.66 -16.73 20.48
CA GLN A 249 -16.46 -16.23 19.82
C GLN A 249 -16.76 -15.72 18.41
N VAL A 250 -17.48 -16.50 17.60
CA VAL A 250 -17.87 -16.12 16.23
C VAL A 250 -18.76 -14.88 16.26
N GLN A 251 -19.75 -14.86 17.14
CA GLN A 251 -20.68 -13.74 17.27
C GLN A 251 -19.96 -12.46 17.70
N ASN A 252 -19.05 -12.52 18.68
CA ASN A 252 -18.27 -11.37 19.14
C ASN A 252 -17.32 -10.83 18.06
N ASN A 253 -16.68 -11.71 17.29
CA ASN A 253 -15.84 -11.31 16.17
C ASN A 253 -16.64 -10.54 15.12
N TRP A 254 -17.84 -11.00 14.81
CA TRP A 254 -18.71 -10.30 13.87
C TRP A 254 -19.34 -9.04 14.45
N ARG A 255 -19.70 -9.02 15.73
CA ARG A 255 -20.20 -7.82 16.42
C ARG A 255 -19.20 -6.67 16.28
N LYS A 256 -17.91 -6.92 16.53
CA LYS A 256 -16.83 -5.93 16.32
C LYS A 256 -16.73 -5.45 14.88
N ARG A 257 -16.98 -6.34 13.90
CA ARG A 257 -16.95 -6.00 12.46
C ARG A 257 -18.18 -5.21 12.01
N LEU A 258 -19.35 -5.51 12.57
CA LEU A 258 -20.63 -4.89 12.19
C LEU A 258 -20.90 -3.57 12.92
N GLN A 259 -20.28 -3.34 14.08
CA GLN A 259 -20.37 -2.08 14.83
C GLN A 259 -19.98 -0.84 14.01
N SER A 260 -19.13 -0.98 13.00
CA SER A 260 -18.72 0.11 12.10
C SER A 260 -19.66 0.33 10.90
N THR A 261 -20.64 -0.55 10.68
CA THR A 261 -21.48 -0.58 9.47
C THR A 261 -22.99 -0.59 9.73
N CYS A 262 -23.45 -0.92 10.94
CA CYS A 262 -24.88 -0.92 11.29
C CYS A 262 -25.40 0.47 11.67
N SER A 263 -26.60 0.81 11.19
CA SER A 263 -27.26 2.12 11.43
C SER A 263 -27.92 2.23 12.81
N SER A 264 -28.17 1.11 13.49
CA SER A 264 -28.88 1.05 14.78
C SER A 264 -28.46 -0.17 15.60
N ASP A 265 -28.55 -0.08 16.93
CA ASP A 265 -28.29 -1.22 17.84
C ASP A 265 -29.26 -2.38 17.60
N SER A 266 -30.51 -2.10 17.21
CA SER A 266 -31.50 -3.12 16.85
C SER A 266 -31.10 -3.91 15.59
N SER A 267 -30.51 -3.25 14.59
CA SER A 267 -30.00 -3.92 13.39
C SER A 267 -28.77 -4.77 13.69
N LEU A 268 -27.87 -4.27 14.57
CA LEU A 268 -26.68 -4.99 15.01
C LEU A 268 -27.04 -6.27 15.76
N GLU A 269 -27.99 -6.22 16.69
CA GLU A 269 -28.44 -7.41 17.42
C GLU A 269 -29.13 -8.42 16.51
N ALA A 270 -29.90 -7.96 15.51
CA ALA A 270 -30.54 -8.84 14.55
C ALA A 270 -29.51 -9.62 13.70
N TYR A 271 -28.44 -8.96 13.23
CA TYR A 271 -27.36 -9.64 12.53
C TYR A 271 -26.56 -10.57 13.46
N CYS A 272 -26.26 -10.13 14.69
CA CYS A 272 -25.61 -10.99 15.68
C CYS A 272 -26.43 -12.28 15.93
N HIS A 273 -27.75 -12.17 16.01
CA HIS A 273 -28.64 -13.32 16.16
C HIS A 273 -28.62 -14.23 14.92
N GLN A 274 -28.62 -13.64 13.71
CA GLN A 274 -28.53 -14.39 12.45
C GLN A 274 -27.24 -15.20 12.36
N ILE A 275 -26.12 -14.60 12.77
CA ILE A 275 -24.79 -15.21 12.80
C ILE A 275 -24.76 -16.37 13.78
N ALA A 276 -25.21 -16.15 15.02
CA ALA A 276 -25.29 -17.20 16.03
C ALA A 276 -26.17 -18.38 15.55
N THR A 277 -27.31 -18.09 14.92
CA THR A 277 -28.20 -19.12 14.37
C THR A 277 -27.52 -19.91 13.24
N CYS A 278 -26.83 -19.23 12.32
CA CYS A 278 -26.08 -19.91 11.25
C CYS A 278 -24.97 -20.80 11.81
N THR A 279 -24.25 -20.34 12.83
CA THR A 279 -23.21 -21.13 13.52
C THR A 279 -23.83 -22.35 14.21
N GLN A 280 -24.94 -22.20 14.94
CA GLN A 280 -25.64 -23.31 15.58
C GLN A 280 -26.13 -24.37 14.58
N ILE A 281 -26.68 -23.93 13.44
CA ILE A 281 -27.07 -24.84 12.36
C ILE A 281 -25.85 -25.62 11.86
N ALA A 282 -24.74 -24.91 11.60
CA ALA A 282 -23.52 -25.50 11.08
C ALA A 282 -22.94 -26.57 12.04
N LEU A 283 -22.94 -26.28 13.34
CA LEU A 283 -22.52 -27.23 14.39
C LEU A 283 -23.41 -28.48 14.43
N LYS A 284 -24.74 -28.32 14.33
CA LYS A 284 -25.67 -29.45 14.26
C LYS A 284 -25.48 -30.30 12.99
N CYS A 285 -25.05 -29.69 11.90
CA CYS A 285 -24.78 -30.41 10.65
C CYS A 285 -23.54 -31.31 10.75
N VAL A 286 -22.57 -30.98 11.60
CA VAL A 286 -21.32 -31.77 11.78
C VAL A 286 -21.38 -32.77 12.94
N GLU A 287 -22.58 -33.02 13.49
CA GLU A 287 -22.79 -34.03 14.53
C GLU A 287 -22.26 -35.41 14.11
N LYS A 288 -21.56 -36.10 15.02
CA LYS A 288 -21.00 -37.44 14.72
C LYS A 288 -22.10 -38.45 14.40
N ASP A 289 -23.22 -38.36 15.11
CA ASP A 289 -24.40 -39.18 14.84
C ASP A 289 -25.23 -38.57 13.70
N SER A 290 -25.26 -39.26 12.55
CA SER A 290 -26.01 -38.85 11.36
C SER A 290 -27.51 -38.62 11.62
N GLN A 291 -28.10 -39.27 12.63
CA GLN A 291 -29.52 -39.11 12.97
C GLN A 291 -29.82 -37.79 13.70
N LYS A 292 -28.82 -37.19 14.35
CA LYS A 292 -28.95 -35.89 15.04
C LYS A 292 -28.81 -34.71 14.10
N ARG A 293 -28.21 -34.90 12.92
CA ARG A 293 -28.07 -33.86 11.90
C ARG A 293 -29.46 -33.46 11.37
N PRO A 294 -29.75 -32.18 11.15
CA PRO A 294 -31.01 -31.75 10.55
C PRO A 294 -31.15 -32.23 9.10
N ASN A 295 -32.35 -32.19 8.52
CA ASN A 295 -32.53 -32.29 7.07
C ASN A 295 -32.42 -30.89 6.43
N ILE A 296 -32.29 -30.84 5.10
CA ILE A 296 -32.09 -29.56 4.39
C ILE A 296 -33.31 -28.63 4.50
N MET A 297 -34.52 -29.20 4.58
CA MET A 297 -35.77 -28.45 4.79
C MET A 297 -35.77 -27.68 6.11
N THR A 298 -35.44 -28.35 7.22
CA THR A 298 -35.34 -27.75 8.55
C THR A 298 -34.27 -26.67 8.63
N ILE A 299 -33.17 -26.84 7.88
CA ILE A 299 -32.13 -25.80 7.77
C ILE A 299 -32.72 -24.55 7.09
N LEU A 300 -33.36 -24.71 5.93
CA LEU A 300 -33.93 -23.60 5.17
C LEU A 300 -35.09 -22.89 5.88
N GLU A 301 -35.95 -23.63 6.57
CA GLU A 301 -37.01 -23.05 7.41
C GLU A 301 -36.43 -22.07 8.44
N LYS A 302 -35.37 -22.48 9.14
CA LYS A 302 -34.68 -21.61 10.12
C LYS A 302 -34.00 -20.42 9.47
N LEU A 303 -33.36 -20.60 8.31
CA LEU A 303 -32.73 -19.50 7.57
C LEU A 303 -33.77 -18.48 7.07
N ASN A 304 -34.92 -18.94 6.59
CA ASN A 304 -36.03 -18.08 6.15
C ASN A 304 -36.67 -17.32 7.32
N GLU A 305 -36.81 -17.95 8.49
CA GLU A 305 -37.34 -17.32 9.71
C GLU A 305 -36.47 -16.13 10.14
N ILE A 306 -35.15 -16.32 10.23
CA ILE A 306 -34.23 -15.24 10.65
C ILE A 306 -34.09 -14.13 9.60
N GLU A 307 -34.13 -14.46 8.31
CA GLU A 307 -34.13 -13.44 7.25
C GLU A 307 -35.39 -12.57 7.29
N THR A 308 -36.56 -13.18 7.49
CA THR A 308 -37.84 -12.46 7.61
C THR A 308 -37.83 -11.50 8.80
N ARG A 309 -37.23 -11.90 9.94
CA ARG A 309 -37.06 -11.03 11.11
C ARG A 309 -36.22 -9.80 10.81
N ILE A 310 -35.09 -9.94 10.11
CA ILE A 310 -34.24 -8.80 9.71
C ILE A 310 -34.98 -7.89 8.72
N GLY A 311 -35.69 -8.47 7.75
CA GLY A 311 -36.49 -7.72 6.78
C GLY A 311 -37.56 -6.85 7.44
N LYS A 312 -38.19 -7.33 8.53
CA LYS A 312 -39.13 -6.54 9.33
C LYS A 312 -38.43 -5.39 10.06
N ILE A 313 -37.27 -5.65 10.68
CA ILE A 313 -36.49 -4.64 11.42
C ILE A 313 -36.03 -3.50 10.50
N LYS A 314 -35.51 -3.83 9.31
CA LYS A 314 -35.12 -2.84 8.29
C LYS A 314 -36.27 -1.93 7.87
N ARG A 315 -37.47 -2.47 7.65
CA ARG A 315 -38.66 -1.67 7.31
C ARG A 315 -39.08 -0.72 8.44
N THR A 316 -38.92 -1.13 9.70
CA THR A 316 -39.15 -0.25 10.86
C THR A 316 -38.09 0.84 11.00
N ASP A 317 -36.81 0.54 10.75
CA ASP A 317 -35.73 1.53 10.79
C ASP A 317 -35.83 2.52 9.62
N GLU A 318 -36.14 2.06 8.40
CA GLU A 318 -36.46 2.90 7.24
C GLU A 318 -37.70 3.78 7.48
N SER A 319 -38.73 3.28 8.19
CA SER A 319 -39.91 4.09 8.54
C SER A 319 -39.64 5.20 9.57
N LYS A 320 -38.61 5.01 10.41
CA LYS A 320 -38.11 6.05 11.34
C LYS A 320 -37.19 7.04 10.62
N ASP A 321 -36.34 6.54 9.71
CA ASP A 321 -35.48 7.37 8.86
C ASP A 321 -36.28 8.24 7.90
N ILE A 322 -37.38 7.75 7.31
CA ILE A 322 -38.26 8.57 6.45
C ILE A 322 -38.91 9.72 7.23
N ARG A 323 -39.16 9.56 8.54
CA ARG A 323 -39.71 10.61 9.40
C ARG A 323 -38.65 11.64 9.81
N CYS A 324 -37.38 11.25 9.91
CA CYS A 324 -36.23 12.14 10.13
C CYS A 324 -35.71 12.80 8.83
N GLN A 325 -35.84 12.14 7.68
CA GLN A 325 -35.36 12.64 6.39
C GLN A 325 -36.28 13.71 5.78
N HIS A 326 -37.59 13.70 6.06
CA HIS A 326 -38.50 14.77 5.62
C HIS A 326 -38.30 16.10 6.35
N GLN A 327 -37.51 16.16 7.43
CA GLN A 327 -37.11 17.42 8.07
C GLN A 327 -35.70 17.91 7.66
N ASN A 328 -34.84 17.03 7.12
CA ASN A 328 -33.45 17.38 6.80
C ASN A 328 -33.13 17.48 5.28
N ILE A 329 -34.02 17.05 4.39
CA ILE A 329 -33.76 17.06 2.92
C ILE A 329 -34.13 18.40 2.24
N ASN A 330 -34.89 19.29 2.88
CA ASN A 330 -35.28 20.57 2.26
C ASN A 330 -34.22 21.69 2.32
N LEU A 331 -33.04 21.46 2.90
CA LEU A 331 -32.01 22.50 3.05
C LEU A 331 -30.71 22.27 2.26
N MET A 332 -30.52 21.13 1.57
CA MET A 332 -29.26 20.84 0.86
C MET A 332 -29.37 20.55 -0.65
N THR A 333 -30.56 20.53 -1.24
CA THR A 333 -30.73 20.27 -2.70
C THR A 333 -30.92 21.51 -3.56
N SER A 334 -30.67 22.71 -3.03
CA SER A 334 -30.66 23.94 -3.82
C SER A 334 -29.38 24.75 -3.62
N ARG A 335 -28.20 24.15 -3.86
CA ARG A 335 -26.95 24.90 -4.13
C ARG A 335 -25.76 24.08 -4.66
N SER A 336 -25.98 22.94 -5.32
CA SER A 336 -24.89 22.18 -5.96
C SER A 336 -24.96 22.25 -7.48
N GLU A 337 -24.70 23.44 -8.03
CA GLU A 337 -24.26 23.68 -9.40
C GLU A 337 -23.83 25.15 -9.48
N LEU A 338 -22.55 25.42 -9.14
CA LEU A 338 -21.70 26.55 -9.56
C LEU A 338 -20.56 26.80 -8.54
N ASP A 339 -19.35 26.93 -9.07
CA ASP A 339 -18.10 27.43 -8.47
C ASP A 339 -17.49 26.71 -7.25
N ILE A 340 -16.75 25.63 -7.53
CA ILE A 340 -15.47 25.41 -6.83
C ILE A 340 -14.37 25.70 -7.87
N THR A 341 -14.11 26.99 -8.05
CA THR A 341 -12.92 27.49 -8.73
C THR A 341 -11.67 26.98 -8.03
N ASP A 342 -10.71 26.51 -8.83
CA ASP A 342 -9.28 26.35 -8.55
C ASP A 342 -8.82 26.65 -7.10
N VAL A 343 -8.83 25.63 -6.25
CA VAL A 343 -7.83 25.52 -5.18
C VAL A 343 -6.78 24.53 -5.67
N GLN A 344 -6.06 24.92 -6.73
CA GLN A 344 -4.65 24.56 -6.81
C GLN A 344 -4.01 25.13 -5.55
N ALA A 345 -3.64 24.26 -4.62
CA ALA A 345 -2.67 24.60 -3.60
C ALA A 345 -1.37 24.94 -4.34
N LYS A 346 -1.23 26.20 -4.76
CA LYS A 346 0.07 26.79 -5.10
C LYS A 346 0.93 26.58 -3.87
N SER A 347 2.01 25.83 -4.06
CA SER A 347 3.18 25.70 -3.21
C SER A 347 3.93 27.04 -3.07
N THR A 348 3.20 28.12 -2.82
CA THR A 348 3.74 29.30 -2.19
C THR A 348 3.84 28.98 -0.71
N GLU A 349 5.05 29.15 -0.15
CA GLU A 349 5.29 29.19 1.28
C GLU A 349 4.25 30.11 1.96
N VAL A 350 3.13 29.53 2.39
CA VAL A 350 2.29 30.19 3.37
C VAL A 350 3.13 30.15 4.63
N ILE A 351 3.81 31.25 4.92
CA ILE A 351 4.37 31.51 6.23
C ILE A 351 3.17 31.47 7.17
N GLU A 352 2.89 30.28 7.72
CA GLU A 352 1.88 30.11 8.74
C GLU A 352 2.22 31.09 9.86
N LEU A 353 1.32 32.04 10.14
CA LEU A 353 1.50 33.00 11.23
C LEU A 353 1.77 32.22 12.52
N ILE A 354 2.99 32.31 13.04
CA ILE A 354 3.40 31.58 14.24
C ILE A 354 2.82 32.32 15.45
N VAL A 355 1.78 31.74 16.04
CA VAL A 355 1.04 32.31 17.17
C VAL A 355 1.88 32.28 18.45
N GLY A 356 1.91 33.39 19.19
CA GLY A 356 2.25 33.43 20.61
C GLY A 356 3.73 33.35 21.02
N ARG A 357 4.68 33.21 20.08
CA ARG A 357 6.11 33.00 20.39
C ARG A 357 6.99 34.26 20.29
N THR A 358 6.40 35.43 20.03
CA THR A 358 7.15 36.68 19.78
C THR A 358 7.94 37.16 20.99
N GLU A 359 7.34 37.11 22.19
CA GLU A 359 7.98 37.59 23.42
C GLU A 359 9.08 36.64 23.90
N GLU A 360 8.87 35.32 23.79
CA GLU A 360 9.92 34.31 24.04
C GLU A 360 11.08 34.46 23.06
N LYS A 361 10.78 34.70 21.78
CA LYS A 361 11.79 34.98 20.76
C LYS A 361 12.62 36.20 21.15
N ARG A 362 11.98 37.30 21.55
CA ARG A 362 12.67 38.54 21.97
C ARG A 362 13.66 38.26 23.10
N LYS A 363 13.24 37.55 24.15
CA LYS A 363 14.10 37.18 25.29
C LYS A 363 15.32 36.35 24.86
N ILE A 364 15.13 35.36 23.99
CA ILE A 364 16.23 34.51 23.50
C ILE A 364 17.16 35.29 22.58
N MET A 365 16.63 36.17 21.73
CA MET A 365 17.45 37.04 20.89
C MET A 365 18.29 37.99 21.75
N ASP A 366 17.73 38.55 22.83
CA ASP A 366 18.48 39.42 23.76
C ASP A 366 19.58 38.63 24.49
N LEU A 367 19.31 37.38 24.91
CA LEU A 367 20.29 36.45 25.48
C LEU A 367 21.43 36.15 24.50
N LEU A 368 21.10 35.75 23.27
CA LEU A 368 22.10 35.43 22.23
C LEU A 368 22.96 36.64 21.89
N LEU A 369 22.39 37.86 21.89
CA LEU A 369 23.13 39.09 21.62
C LEU A 369 24.09 39.48 22.74
N ASN A 370 23.74 39.20 24.00
CA ASN A 370 24.59 39.50 25.15
C ASN A 370 25.84 38.60 25.25
N VAL A 371 25.80 37.42 24.62
CA VAL A 371 26.90 36.43 24.67
C VAL A 371 27.71 36.40 23.36
N MET A 372 27.51 37.38 22.47
CA MET A 372 28.21 37.50 21.18
C MET A 372 29.73 37.67 21.28
N SER A 373 30.27 37.92 22.48
CA SER A 373 31.71 37.97 22.75
C SER A 373 32.36 36.59 22.92
N GLU A 374 31.57 35.53 23.12
CA GLU A 374 32.08 34.16 23.22
C GLU A 374 32.32 33.54 21.83
N LYS A 375 33.34 32.68 21.72
CA LYS A 375 33.68 32.00 20.46
C LYS A 375 32.65 30.95 20.05
N ILE A 376 32.12 30.20 21.02
CA ILE A 376 31.09 29.18 20.77
C ILE A 376 29.97 29.28 21.80
N VAL A 377 28.74 29.38 21.32
CA VAL A 377 27.54 29.44 22.14
C VAL A 377 26.62 28.31 21.72
N ILE A 378 26.36 27.35 22.61
CA ILE A 378 25.38 26.29 22.36
C ILE A 378 24.18 26.56 23.26
N LEU A 379 23.04 26.85 22.64
CA LEU A 379 21.76 27.08 23.31
C LEU A 379 20.79 25.93 23.01
N PRO A 380 20.58 25.02 23.96
CA PRO A 380 19.59 23.98 23.81
C PRO A 380 18.19 24.48 24.16
N ILE A 381 17.23 24.21 23.28
CA ILE A 381 15.80 24.47 23.41
C ILE A 381 15.12 23.13 23.63
N TYR A 382 14.54 22.91 24.80
CA TYR A 382 13.95 21.62 25.16
C TYR A 382 12.50 21.71 25.63
N GLY A 383 11.76 20.61 25.49
CA GLY A 383 10.36 20.52 25.88
C GLY A 383 9.63 19.34 25.25
N ILE A 384 8.36 19.15 25.62
CA ILE A 384 7.52 18.03 25.17
C ILE A 384 7.39 17.99 23.62
N GLY A 385 7.09 16.83 23.06
CA GLY A 385 6.85 16.68 21.62
C GLY A 385 5.70 17.57 21.13
N GLY A 386 5.74 18.03 19.87
CA GLY A 386 4.63 18.77 19.24
C GLY A 386 4.38 20.19 19.74
N ILE A 387 5.16 20.68 20.71
CA ILE A 387 5.02 22.01 21.31
C ILE A 387 5.49 23.17 20.41
N GLY A 388 6.23 22.86 19.33
CA GLY A 388 6.76 23.85 18.39
C GLY A 388 8.24 24.22 18.58
N LYS A 389 9.08 23.32 19.12
CA LYS A 389 10.54 23.56 19.26
C LYS A 389 11.23 23.90 17.93
N THR A 390 11.08 23.03 16.93
CA THR A 390 11.58 23.24 15.57
C THR A 390 11.07 24.55 14.98
N THR A 391 9.78 24.85 15.15
CA THR A 391 9.16 26.11 14.70
C THR A 391 9.78 27.33 15.39
N PHE A 392 10.07 27.23 16.68
CA PHE A 392 10.73 28.28 17.45
C PHE A 392 12.20 28.46 17.04
N ALA A 393 12.93 27.37 16.78
CA ALA A 393 14.28 27.42 16.22
C ALA A 393 14.29 28.06 14.82
N ARG A 394 13.29 27.76 13.96
CA ARG A 394 13.12 28.42 12.65
C ARG A 394 12.84 29.92 12.79
N LEU A 395 12.06 30.35 13.79
CA LEU A 395 11.81 31.77 14.06
C LEU A 395 13.09 32.55 14.39
N ILE A 396 14.02 31.92 15.11
CA ILE A 396 15.32 32.49 15.46
C ILE A 396 16.23 32.43 14.22
N TYR A 397 16.28 31.29 13.54
CA TYR A 397 17.09 31.08 12.33
C TYR A 397 16.74 32.09 11.23
N ASN A 398 15.47 32.33 10.94
CA ASN A 398 15.04 33.27 9.92
C ASN A 398 15.05 34.75 10.37
N ASP A 399 15.57 35.05 11.57
CA ASP A 399 15.62 36.43 12.04
C ASP A 399 16.61 37.27 11.24
N THR A 400 16.19 38.50 10.91
CA THR A 400 17.01 39.47 10.16
C THR A 400 18.38 39.73 10.78
N LYS A 401 18.54 39.60 12.11
CA LYS A 401 19.82 39.77 12.80
C LYS A 401 20.87 38.73 12.39
N PHE A 402 20.46 37.56 11.90
CA PHE A 402 21.36 36.49 11.43
C PHE A 402 21.53 36.46 9.91
N LYS A 403 20.98 37.43 9.16
CA LYS A 403 21.10 37.47 7.69
C LYS A 403 22.54 37.51 7.17
N HIS A 404 23.48 38.00 7.99
CA HIS A 404 24.92 38.05 7.68
C HIS A 404 25.72 36.83 8.19
N TYR A 405 25.06 35.87 8.82
CA TYR A 405 25.71 34.64 9.29
C TYR A 405 25.69 33.61 8.17
N SER A 406 26.69 32.74 8.14
CA SER A 406 26.57 31.49 7.39
C SER A 406 25.67 30.55 8.18
N GLN A 407 24.46 30.33 7.69
CA GLN A 407 23.43 29.59 8.39
C GLN A 407 23.39 28.15 7.90
N VAL A 408 23.27 27.20 8.83
CA VAL A 408 23.27 25.76 8.58
C VAL A 408 22.13 25.13 9.37
N TRP A 409 21.36 24.27 8.72
CA TRP A 409 20.30 23.51 9.37
C TRP A 409 20.56 22.00 9.21
N VAL A 410 20.66 21.28 10.32
CA VAL A 410 20.92 19.84 10.35
C VAL A 410 19.81 19.14 11.13
N ASP A 411 19.06 18.30 10.44
CA ASP A 411 18.12 17.39 11.09
C ASP A 411 18.90 16.20 11.67
N VAL A 412 18.86 16.01 13.00
CA VAL A 412 19.55 14.91 13.67
C VAL A 412 18.61 13.71 13.73
N THR A 413 18.98 12.63 13.07
CA THR A 413 18.20 11.39 13.10
C THR A 413 18.31 10.70 14.46
N GLN A 414 17.31 9.90 14.85
CA GLN A 414 17.37 9.08 16.08
C GLN A 414 18.59 8.16 16.12
N ARG A 415 19.07 7.70 14.96
CA ARG A 415 20.38 7.07 14.85
C ARG A 415 21.45 8.16 14.79
N PHE A 416 22.19 8.33 15.88
CA PHE A 416 23.22 9.34 15.96
C PHE A 416 24.45 8.94 15.11
N ASP A 417 24.89 9.86 14.24
CA ASP A 417 26.04 9.67 13.36
C ASP A 417 26.79 11.00 13.25
N LEU A 418 27.83 11.13 14.08
CA LEU A 418 28.72 12.30 14.14
C LEU A 418 29.25 12.71 12.76
N LYS A 419 29.59 11.73 11.92
CA LYS A 419 30.18 12.00 10.60
C LYS A 419 29.15 12.57 9.64
N LYS A 420 27.91 12.08 9.65
CA LYS A 420 26.83 12.66 8.83
C LYS A 420 26.51 14.09 9.25
N ILE A 421 26.48 14.36 10.55
CA ILE A 421 26.28 15.72 11.08
C ILE A 421 27.41 16.63 10.58
N HIS A 422 28.68 16.19 10.71
CA HIS A 422 29.83 16.91 10.18
C HIS A 422 29.72 17.21 8.68
N ASP A 423 29.49 16.17 7.87
CA ASP A 423 29.47 16.28 6.42
C ASP A 423 28.32 17.19 5.95
N SER A 424 27.17 17.17 6.64
CA SER A 424 26.04 18.09 6.40
C SER A 424 26.41 19.55 6.67
N ILE A 425 27.11 19.82 7.79
CA ILE A 425 27.57 21.17 8.13
C ILE A 425 28.54 21.69 7.08
N ILE A 426 29.53 20.88 6.69
CA ILE A 426 30.55 21.29 5.72
C ILE A 426 29.94 21.52 4.34
N SER A 427 29.07 20.62 3.88
CA SER A 427 28.41 20.73 2.58
C SER A 427 27.69 22.08 2.44
N GLN A 428 26.86 22.45 3.43
CA GLN A 428 26.10 23.71 3.41
C GLN A 428 26.99 24.96 3.51
N LEU A 429 28.18 24.86 4.10
CA LEU A 429 29.11 25.98 4.24
C LEU A 429 30.05 26.15 3.03
N SER A 430 30.37 25.06 2.32
CA SER A 430 31.34 25.04 1.22
C SER A 430 30.82 25.59 -0.11
N GLU A 431 29.51 25.48 -0.38
CA GLU A 431 28.91 25.88 -1.67
C GLU A 431 28.82 27.40 -1.91
N LYS A 432 29.22 28.23 -0.94
CA LYS A 432 29.29 29.70 -1.10
C LYS A 432 30.64 30.22 -1.63
N GLU A 433 31.65 29.36 -1.79
CA GLU A 433 32.95 29.72 -2.35
C GLU A 433 33.22 28.92 -3.64
N SER A 434 33.46 29.65 -4.73
CA SER A 434 33.75 29.11 -6.06
C SER A 434 34.97 28.18 -6.07
N GLN A 435 34.85 27.11 -6.86
CA GLN A 435 35.86 26.13 -7.30
C GLN A 435 37.33 26.48 -6.97
N THR A 436 38.04 25.59 -6.27
CA THR A 436 39.45 25.29 -6.55
C THR A 436 39.86 23.92 -6.01
N ASN A 437 40.78 23.30 -6.74
CA ASN A 437 41.13 21.89 -6.75
C ASN A 437 41.85 21.34 -5.51
N GLU A 438 41.59 20.05 -5.30
CA GLU A 438 42.43 18.95 -4.80
C GLU A 438 43.18 19.03 -3.45
N ARG A 439 42.79 18.03 -2.63
CA ARG A 439 43.64 17.06 -1.93
C ARG A 439 44.86 17.62 -1.21
N HIS A 440 44.61 18.13 -0.02
CA HIS A 440 45.25 17.80 1.25
C HIS A 440 44.40 18.56 2.28
N MET A 441 44.12 18.01 3.49
CA MET A 441 43.48 18.68 4.66
C MET A 441 42.03 18.27 5.02
N ILE A 442 41.77 17.16 5.73
CA ILE A 442 40.42 16.96 6.34
C ILE A 442 40.27 17.82 7.61
N ARG A 443 41.30 17.88 8.48
CA ARG A 443 41.25 18.72 9.70
C ARG A 443 41.46 20.21 9.40
N ASN A 444 42.27 20.51 8.39
CA ASN A 444 42.56 21.89 7.98
C ASN A 444 41.49 22.46 6.99
N CYS A 445 40.66 21.66 6.32
CA CYS A 445 39.54 22.18 5.50
C CYS A 445 38.43 22.76 6.38
N THR A 446 38.09 22.10 7.49
CA THR A 446 37.13 22.65 8.47
C THR A 446 37.66 23.96 9.04
N THR A 447 38.97 24.05 9.35
CA THR A 447 39.58 25.30 9.81
C THR A 447 39.54 26.40 8.75
N LYS A 448 39.76 26.07 7.46
CA LYS A 448 39.70 27.03 6.34
C LYS A 448 38.29 27.52 6.02
N VAL A 449 37.31 26.62 5.91
CA VAL A 449 35.91 26.94 5.56
C VAL A 449 35.25 27.78 6.65
N LEU A 450 35.59 27.52 7.91
CA LEU A 450 35.06 28.23 9.07
C LEU A 450 35.83 29.53 9.40
N PHE A 451 37.07 29.69 8.90
CA PHE A 451 38.00 30.76 9.31
C PHE A 451 37.37 32.17 9.19
N GLY A 452 37.31 32.91 10.29
CA GLY A 452 36.85 34.31 10.31
C GLY A 452 35.34 34.50 10.05
N LYS A 453 34.56 33.43 9.94
CA LYS A 453 33.11 33.51 9.66
C LYS A 453 32.29 33.51 10.96
N LYS A 454 31.14 34.19 10.89
CA LYS A 454 30.06 34.08 11.88
C LYS A 454 29.08 33.02 11.39
N ILE A 455 28.82 32.00 12.20
CA ILE A 455 28.10 30.80 11.77
C ILE A 455 26.96 30.53 12.73
N LEU A 456 25.78 30.26 12.18
CA LEU A 456 24.61 29.82 12.94
C LEU A 456 24.28 28.40 12.51
N VAL A 457 24.39 27.45 13.43
CA VAL A 457 24.06 26.04 13.19
C VAL A 457 22.80 25.69 13.98
N VAL A 458 21.85 25.02 13.35
CA VAL A 458 20.71 24.40 14.04
C VAL A 458 20.88 22.90 13.98
N LEU A 459 20.89 22.25 15.15
CA LEU A 459 20.82 20.80 15.30
C LEU A 459 19.41 20.45 15.79
N ASP A 460 18.54 20.04 14.88
CA ASP A 460 17.13 19.80 15.16
C ASP A 460 16.87 18.35 15.62
N ASP A 461 16.10 18.20 16.70
CA ASP A 461 15.67 16.96 17.36
C ASP A 461 16.83 16.03 17.78
N LEU A 462 17.79 16.53 18.57
CA LEU A 462 18.91 15.74 19.11
C LEU A 462 18.44 14.72 20.16
N TRP A 463 18.73 13.43 19.90
CA TRP A 463 18.34 12.28 20.75
C TRP A 463 19.47 11.67 21.58
N GLU A 464 20.72 11.80 21.13
CA GLU A 464 21.88 11.15 21.76
C GLU A 464 22.05 11.61 23.21
N ASP A 465 22.22 10.66 24.12
CA ASP A 465 22.41 10.89 25.55
C ASP A 465 23.78 10.40 26.07
N ASP A 466 24.57 9.73 25.21
CA ASP A 466 25.94 9.37 25.52
C ASP A 466 26.84 10.62 25.63
N GLN A 467 27.40 10.81 26.82
CA GLN A 467 28.22 11.98 27.12
C GLN A 467 29.49 12.08 26.28
N LEU A 468 30.10 10.96 25.88
CA LEU A 468 31.33 10.96 25.09
C LEU A 468 31.03 11.40 23.66
N GLN A 469 29.97 10.87 23.05
CA GLN A 469 29.54 11.24 21.71
C GLN A 469 29.08 12.71 21.62
N LEU A 470 28.35 13.20 22.63
CA LEU A 470 27.98 14.62 22.72
C LEU A 470 29.20 15.52 22.92
N LYS A 471 30.22 15.06 23.66
CA LYS A 471 31.49 15.78 23.81
C LYS A 471 32.28 15.80 22.51
N GLU A 472 32.37 14.69 21.79
CA GLU A 472 32.98 14.63 20.46
C GLU A 472 32.29 15.58 19.48
N LEU A 473 30.95 15.70 19.56
CA LEU A 473 30.19 16.64 18.75
C LEU A 473 30.56 18.10 19.06
N LYS A 474 30.73 18.44 20.35
CA LYS A 474 31.22 19.77 20.76
C LYS A 474 32.63 20.03 20.22
N ASP A 475 33.53 19.08 20.42
CA ASP A 475 34.93 19.20 20.01
C ASP A 475 35.06 19.31 18.48
N MET A 476 34.16 18.68 17.73
CA MET A 476 34.08 18.76 16.28
C MET A 476 33.60 20.14 15.78
N ILE A 477 32.63 20.75 16.47
CA ILE A 477 32.11 22.08 16.12
C ILE A 477 33.08 23.18 16.58
N TYR A 478 33.83 22.94 17.65
CA TYR A 478 34.75 23.90 18.23
C TYR A 478 35.87 24.31 17.25
N ASN A 479 36.07 25.61 17.07
CA ASN A 479 37.19 26.17 16.31
C ASN A 479 37.64 27.51 16.93
N ASP A 480 38.95 27.73 17.04
CA ASP A 480 39.52 28.91 17.70
C ASP A 480 39.39 30.22 16.91
N TYR A 481 38.97 30.16 15.65
CA TYR A 481 39.03 31.28 14.70
C TYR A 481 37.66 31.78 14.19
N SER A 482 36.55 31.30 14.77
CA SER A 482 35.18 31.57 14.29
C SER A 482 34.24 31.86 15.45
N ASN A 483 33.18 32.64 15.20
CA ASN A 483 32.09 32.81 16.16
C ASN A 483 30.92 31.92 15.74
N ILE A 484 30.66 30.86 16.52
CA ILE A 484 29.67 29.83 16.19
C ILE A 484 28.55 29.85 17.23
N ILE A 485 27.32 30.05 16.75
CA ILE A 485 26.10 29.88 17.56
C ILE A 485 25.45 28.56 17.13
N VAL A 486 25.19 27.68 18.07
CA VAL A 486 24.52 26.39 17.86
C VAL A 486 23.19 26.39 18.60
N LEU A 487 22.08 26.35 17.88
CA LEU A 487 20.77 26.09 18.44
C LEU A 487 20.55 24.58 18.40
N VAL A 488 20.28 23.97 19.55
CA VAL A 488 19.98 22.53 19.63
C VAL A 488 18.52 22.39 20.04
N THR A 489 17.69 21.65 19.31
CA THR A 489 16.36 21.29 19.81
C THR A 489 16.38 19.86 20.34
N THR A 490 15.78 19.59 21.48
CA THR A 490 15.70 18.23 22.05
C THR A 490 14.45 18.05 22.91
N ARG A 491 14.06 16.79 23.16
CA ARG A 491 12.99 16.46 24.11
C ARG A 491 13.52 16.17 25.52
N SER A 492 14.82 15.90 25.63
CA SER A 492 15.45 15.49 26.88
C SER A 492 16.08 16.69 27.57
N GLU A 493 15.60 16.99 28.77
CA GLU A 493 16.27 17.95 29.66
C GLU A 493 17.70 17.52 29.99
N HIS A 494 17.93 16.21 30.08
CA HIS A 494 19.24 15.65 30.37
C HIS A 494 20.24 15.94 29.23
N VAL A 495 19.86 15.64 27.98
CA VAL A 495 20.68 15.94 26.80
C VAL A 495 20.93 17.44 26.68
N ALA A 496 19.90 18.26 26.94
CA ALA A 496 20.00 19.72 26.92
C ALA A 496 21.07 20.22 27.92
N LYS A 497 21.10 19.68 29.14
CA LYS A 497 22.10 20.02 30.16
C LYS A 497 23.51 19.53 29.83
N ILE A 498 23.65 18.40 29.12
CA ILE A 498 24.97 17.89 28.70
C ILE A 498 25.54 18.73 27.56
N ILE A 499 24.71 19.07 26.56
CA ILE A 499 25.18 19.74 25.34
C ILE A 499 25.30 21.26 25.48
N CYS A 500 24.67 21.90 26.47
CA CYS A 500 24.80 23.35 26.66
C CYS A 500 26.24 23.80 26.99
N THR A 501 26.54 25.07 26.73
CA THR A 501 27.79 25.73 27.18
C THR A 501 27.50 26.68 28.34
N ASN A 502 27.82 27.97 28.22
CA ASN A 502 27.70 28.97 29.28
C ASN A 502 26.27 29.51 29.45
N LEU A 503 25.32 29.02 28.64
CA LEU A 503 23.90 29.36 28.72
C LEU A 503 23.11 28.23 29.35
N GLU A 504 22.15 28.59 30.20
CA GLU A 504 21.16 27.63 30.67
C GLU A 504 20.26 27.14 29.52
N PRO A 505 19.96 25.83 29.45
CA PRO A 505 18.99 25.31 28.49
C PRO A 505 17.63 25.98 28.61
N TYR A 506 17.05 26.37 27.48
CA TYR A 506 15.76 27.03 27.45
C TYR A 506 14.62 26.03 27.35
N LYS A 507 13.78 25.96 28.39
CA LYS A 507 12.55 25.17 28.38
C LYS A 507 11.43 25.92 27.67
N ILE A 508 10.97 25.41 26.53
CA ILE A 508 9.80 25.99 25.86
C ILE A 508 8.52 25.66 26.63
N LEU A 509 7.70 26.69 26.90
CA LEU A 509 6.48 26.53 27.68
C LEU A 509 5.29 26.09 26.79
N PRO A 510 4.32 25.33 27.34
CA PRO A 510 3.07 25.04 26.64
C PRO A 510 2.35 26.34 26.25
N LEU A 511 1.63 26.31 25.11
CA LEU A 511 0.79 27.43 24.70
C LEU A 511 -0.34 27.67 25.69
N THR A 512 -0.78 28.93 25.81
CA THR A 512 -1.99 29.25 26.59
C THR A 512 -3.23 28.72 25.88
N ASN A 513 -4.33 28.56 26.62
CA ASN A 513 -5.60 28.11 26.06
C ASN A 513 -6.09 29.06 24.95
N ASP A 514 -5.88 30.37 25.11
CA ASP A 514 -6.24 31.37 24.10
C ASP A 514 -5.40 31.23 22.83
N MET A 515 -4.10 30.95 22.96
CA MET A 515 -3.23 30.69 21.80
C MET A 515 -3.63 29.39 21.08
N CYS A 516 -3.98 28.33 21.82
CA CYS A 516 -4.54 27.12 21.22
C CYS A 516 -5.87 27.40 20.51
N TRP A 517 -6.71 28.26 21.10
CA TRP A 517 -7.97 28.66 20.52
C TRP A 517 -7.77 29.46 19.23
N ASP A 518 -6.81 30.38 19.19
CA ASP A 518 -6.45 31.13 17.97
C ASP A 518 -6.01 30.19 16.84
N ILE A 519 -5.21 29.16 17.16
CA ILE A 519 -4.82 28.13 16.18
C ILE A 519 -6.06 27.35 15.68
N ILE A 520 -6.97 26.96 16.57
CA ILE A 520 -8.19 26.23 16.20
C ILE A 520 -9.10 27.11 15.32
N LYS A 521 -9.27 28.39 15.65
CA LYS A 521 -10.06 29.34 14.83
C LYS A 521 -9.51 29.45 13.43
N GLN A 522 -8.20 29.65 13.31
CA GLN A 522 -7.52 29.76 12.01
C GLN A 522 -7.71 28.50 11.16
N ARG A 523 -7.65 27.32 11.77
CA ARG A 523 -7.71 26.03 11.05
C ARG A 523 -9.12 25.54 10.74
N SER A 524 -10.10 25.91 11.56
CA SER A 524 -11.49 25.52 11.35
C SER A 524 -12.26 26.50 10.44
N GLY A 525 -11.65 27.62 10.03
CA GLY A 525 -12.34 28.68 9.31
C GLY A 525 -13.41 29.36 10.17
N PHE A 526 -13.17 29.45 11.48
CA PHE A 526 -14.18 29.81 12.48
C PHE A 526 -14.80 31.20 12.25
N GLU A 527 -14.01 32.17 11.82
CA GLU A 527 -14.46 33.56 11.67
C GLU A 527 -15.54 33.71 10.58
N ASP A 528 -15.52 32.83 9.59
CA ASP A 528 -16.42 32.81 8.43
C ASP A 528 -17.72 32.01 8.70
N ARG A 529 -17.91 31.50 9.93
CA ARG A 529 -19.07 30.67 10.29
C ARG A 529 -20.26 31.50 10.79
N ASP A 530 -21.45 31.10 10.36
CA ASP A 530 -22.72 31.70 10.82
C ASP A 530 -23.04 31.37 12.29
N ASP A 531 -22.58 30.22 12.80
CA ASP A 531 -22.86 29.70 14.15
C ASP A 531 -21.74 30.02 15.17
N LYS A 532 -20.80 30.91 14.82
CA LYS A 532 -19.58 31.17 15.61
C LYS A 532 -19.83 31.58 17.07
N GLU A 533 -20.84 32.41 17.33
CA GLU A 533 -21.17 32.85 18.69
C GLU A 533 -21.58 31.68 19.59
N GLN A 534 -22.28 30.69 19.04
CA GLN A 534 -22.69 29.48 19.78
C GLN A 534 -21.50 28.53 20.01
N LEU A 535 -20.59 28.45 19.03
CA LEU A 535 -19.43 27.57 19.08
C LEU A 535 -18.26 28.11 19.91
N MET A 536 -18.22 29.42 20.21
CA MET A 536 -17.10 30.05 20.91
C MET A 536 -16.80 29.40 22.26
N GLY A 537 -17.83 29.11 23.06
CA GLY A 537 -17.66 28.43 24.35
C GLY A 537 -17.14 27.00 24.21
N ILE A 538 -17.68 26.25 23.24
CA ILE A 538 -17.26 24.88 22.94
C ILE A 538 -15.80 24.85 22.47
N GLY A 539 -15.43 25.78 21.58
CA GLY A 539 -14.09 25.92 21.05
C GLY A 539 -13.03 26.22 22.09
N LEU A 540 -13.34 27.11 23.04
CA LEU A 540 -12.47 27.40 24.18
C LEU A 540 -12.25 26.16 25.07
N GLU A 541 -13.30 25.39 25.36
CA GLU A 541 -13.17 24.14 26.12
C GLU A 541 -12.31 23.10 25.37
N ILE A 542 -12.47 22.97 24.05
CA ILE A 542 -11.63 22.08 23.24
C ILE A 542 -10.17 22.56 23.26
N ALA A 543 -9.93 23.87 23.16
CA ALA A 543 -8.60 24.47 23.23
C ALA A 543 -7.91 24.20 24.58
N GLN A 544 -8.66 24.28 25.68
CA GLN A 544 -8.18 23.89 27.02
C GLN A 544 -7.75 22.42 27.05
N LYS A 545 -8.54 21.53 26.45
CA LYS A 545 -8.23 20.09 26.39
C LYS A 545 -7.05 19.74 25.50
N CYS A 546 -6.56 20.64 24.65
CA CYS A 546 -5.33 20.46 23.87
C CYS A 546 -4.05 20.55 24.73
N GLY A 547 -4.15 21.03 25.98
CA GLY A 547 -3.04 21.05 26.94
C GLY A 547 -1.82 21.87 26.49
N GLY A 548 -2.04 22.93 25.70
CA GLY A 548 -0.97 23.80 25.20
C GLY A 548 -0.08 23.21 24.11
N VAL A 549 -0.47 22.08 23.50
CA VAL A 549 0.28 21.43 22.41
C VAL A 549 -0.20 21.93 21.04
N ALA A 550 0.65 22.69 20.35
CA ALA A 550 0.34 23.30 19.06
C ALA A 550 -0.12 22.28 18.00
N LEU A 551 0.56 21.12 17.93
CA LEU A 551 0.21 20.04 17.00
C LEU A 551 -1.21 19.51 17.23
N ALA A 552 -1.62 19.35 18.50
CA ALA A 552 -2.96 18.89 18.86
C ALA A 552 -4.03 19.91 18.44
N ALA A 553 -3.80 21.20 18.73
CA ALA A 553 -4.70 22.28 18.34
C ALA A 553 -4.84 22.40 16.81
N ARG A 554 -3.75 22.25 16.04
CA ARG A 554 -3.78 22.25 14.57
C ARG A 554 -4.62 21.11 14.01
N SER A 555 -4.38 19.89 14.50
CA SER A 555 -5.06 18.68 14.04
C SER A 555 -6.56 18.73 14.32
N LEU A 556 -6.96 19.11 15.53
CA LEU A 556 -8.37 19.26 15.88
C LEU A 556 -9.02 20.43 15.14
N GLY A 557 -8.31 21.57 14.99
CA GLY A 557 -8.83 22.70 14.23
C GLY A 557 -9.20 22.33 12.79
N PHE A 558 -8.35 21.56 12.10
CA PHE A 558 -8.68 21.04 10.76
C PHE A 558 -9.85 20.04 10.80
N THR A 559 -9.88 19.14 11.78
CA THR A 559 -10.97 18.17 11.97
C THR A 559 -12.33 18.86 12.13
N LEU A 560 -12.37 19.98 12.87
CA LEU A 560 -13.57 20.75 13.17
C LEU A 560 -14.07 21.61 11.99
N GLN A 561 -13.27 21.79 10.94
CA GLN A 561 -13.59 22.68 9.81
C GLN A 561 -14.91 22.30 9.12
N SER A 562 -15.14 21.01 8.90
CA SER A 562 -16.33 20.51 8.20
C SER A 562 -17.48 20.12 9.13
N MET A 563 -17.37 20.43 10.43
CA MET A 563 -18.32 19.96 11.44
C MET A 563 -19.41 20.99 11.76
N ASN A 564 -20.61 20.48 12.09
CA ASN A 564 -21.72 21.27 12.61
C ASN A 564 -21.65 21.40 14.15
N PHE A 565 -22.60 22.13 14.74
CA PHE A 565 -22.68 22.36 16.19
C PHE A 565 -22.68 21.07 17.03
N ASP A 566 -23.52 20.10 16.67
CA ASP A 566 -23.66 18.85 17.42
C ASP A 566 -22.35 18.06 17.40
N GLN A 567 -21.67 18.01 16.25
CA GLN A 567 -20.37 17.33 16.10
C GLN A 567 -19.25 18.02 16.89
N TRP A 568 -19.24 19.36 16.98
CA TRP A 568 -18.34 20.07 17.90
C TRP A 568 -18.60 19.67 19.35
N MET A 569 -19.87 19.48 19.73
CA MET A 569 -20.24 19.03 21.06
C MET A 569 -19.82 17.56 21.30
N GLU A 570 -19.94 16.68 20.31
CA GLU A 570 -19.46 15.29 20.38
C GLU A 570 -17.94 15.23 20.57
N VAL A 571 -17.18 16.04 19.84
CA VAL A 571 -15.72 16.16 20.03
C VAL A 571 -15.42 16.64 21.45
N LYS A 572 -16.12 17.68 21.92
CA LYS A 572 -15.95 18.21 23.29
C LYS A 572 -16.22 17.14 24.35
N ASN A 573 -17.30 16.37 24.20
CA ASN A 573 -17.80 15.45 25.22
C ASN A 573 -17.28 14.01 25.06
N SER A 574 -16.38 13.75 24.10
CA SER A 574 -15.89 12.40 23.82
C SER A 574 -15.22 11.73 25.03
N GLY A 575 -15.50 10.43 25.20
CA GLY A 575 -14.83 9.59 26.20
C GLY A 575 -13.33 9.43 25.98
N ILE A 576 -12.82 9.69 24.78
CA ILE A 576 -11.38 9.59 24.43
C ILE A 576 -10.53 10.53 25.29
N TRP A 577 -11.10 11.66 25.73
CA TRP A 577 -10.43 12.60 26.64
C TRP A 577 -10.06 11.98 28.00
N ASN A 578 -10.74 10.91 28.40
CA ASN A 578 -10.63 10.28 29.72
C ASN A 578 -9.98 8.89 29.67
N GLU A 579 -9.49 8.44 28.52
CA GLU A 579 -8.86 7.12 28.41
C GLU A 579 -7.55 7.04 29.22
N PRO A 580 -7.37 6.02 30.08
CA PRO A 580 -6.16 5.84 30.87
C PRO A 580 -4.96 5.47 29.99
N ASN A 581 -3.77 5.93 30.39
CA ASN A 581 -2.53 5.69 29.65
C ASN A 581 -2.15 4.20 29.60
N SER A 582 -1.66 3.75 28.43
CA SER A 582 -0.73 2.62 28.39
C SER A 582 0.58 3.03 29.09
N LYS A 583 1.14 2.14 29.91
CA LYS A 583 2.30 2.41 30.79
C LYS A 583 3.59 2.84 30.07
N ASP A 584 3.65 2.78 28.74
CA ASP A 584 4.87 2.91 27.93
C ASP A 584 5.04 4.21 27.14
N VAL A 585 4.19 5.23 27.32
CA VAL A 585 4.18 6.37 26.40
C VAL A 585 4.64 7.66 27.07
N SER A 586 5.71 8.26 26.54
CA SER A 586 6.29 9.56 26.89
C SER A 586 5.45 10.78 26.44
N LEU A 587 4.16 10.57 26.14
CA LEU A 587 3.24 11.59 25.63
C LEU A 587 2.45 12.28 26.75
N PRO A 588 2.22 13.61 26.67
CA PRO A 588 1.19 14.26 27.45
C PRO A 588 -0.21 13.72 27.06
N ASN A 589 -0.99 13.24 28.04
CA ASN A 589 -2.29 12.57 27.85
C ASN A 589 -3.24 13.34 26.92
N HIS A 590 -3.30 14.65 27.13
CA HIS A 590 -4.15 15.58 26.38
C HIS A 590 -3.80 15.66 24.88
N ALA A 591 -2.51 15.59 24.55
CA ALA A 591 -2.06 15.63 23.16
C ALA A 591 -2.39 14.33 22.42
N LEU A 592 -2.19 13.18 23.07
CA LEU A 592 -2.54 11.88 22.49
C LEU A 592 -4.06 11.76 22.27
N ALA A 593 -4.88 12.17 23.25
CA ALA A 593 -6.34 12.17 23.12
C ALA A 593 -6.81 13.06 21.95
N SER A 594 -6.22 14.24 21.79
CA SER A 594 -6.53 15.15 20.68
C SER A 594 -6.22 14.54 19.31
N LEU A 595 -5.05 13.91 19.16
CA LEU A 595 -4.65 13.25 17.92
C LEU A 595 -5.50 12.00 17.67
N LYS A 596 -5.83 11.22 18.72
CA LYS A 596 -6.77 10.08 18.63
C LYS A 596 -8.15 10.51 18.15
N LEU A 597 -8.67 11.65 18.63
CA LEU A 597 -9.92 12.22 18.16
C LEU A 597 -9.85 12.61 16.68
N SER A 598 -8.78 13.28 16.29
CA SER A 598 -8.55 13.62 14.88
C SER A 598 -8.52 12.36 14.00
N TYR A 599 -7.91 11.27 14.49
CA TYR A 599 -7.94 9.96 13.85
C TYR A 599 -9.34 9.29 13.87
N SER A 600 -10.13 9.42 14.94
CA SER A 600 -11.45 8.77 15.03
C SER A 600 -12.41 9.31 13.97
N TYR A 601 -12.38 10.63 13.75
CA TYR A 601 -13.18 11.33 12.73
C TYR A 601 -12.55 11.35 11.33
N MET A 602 -11.33 10.83 11.17
CA MET A 602 -10.69 10.68 9.86
C MET A 602 -11.52 9.78 8.94
N ASN A 603 -11.52 10.07 7.64
CA ASN A 603 -12.14 9.23 6.62
C ASN A 603 -11.74 7.75 6.82
N PRO A 604 -12.69 6.80 6.96
CA PRO A 604 -12.39 5.39 7.18
C PRO A 604 -11.46 4.76 6.13
N TRP A 605 -11.51 5.24 4.88
CA TRP A 605 -10.66 4.77 3.79
C TRP A 605 -9.23 5.33 3.84
N LEU A 606 -9.02 6.44 4.56
CA LEU A 606 -7.69 7.03 4.80
C LEU A 606 -6.97 6.35 5.98
N LYS A 607 -7.72 5.74 6.91
CA LYS A 607 -7.14 5.11 8.12
C LYS A 607 -6.07 4.05 7.81
N PRO A 608 -6.27 3.10 6.86
CA PRO A 608 -5.22 2.13 6.50
C PRO A 608 -3.96 2.78 5.92
N CYS A 609 -4.13 3.84 5.13
CA CYS A 609 -3.02 4.61 4.57
C CYS A 609 -2.19 5.27 5.69
N PHE A 610 -2.87 5.85 6.68
CA PHE A 610 -2.26 6.45 7.86
C PHE A 610 -1.55 5.41 8.74
N THR A 611 -2.23 4.33 9.12
CA THR A 611 -1.66 3.32 10.02
C THR A 611 -0.46 2.61 9.42
N TYR A 612 -0.50 2.34 8.11
CA TYR A 612 0.64 1.78 7.38
C TYR A 612 1.91 2.61 7.52
N CYS A 613 1.80 3.93 7.65
CA CYS A 613 2.96 4.81 7.83
C CYS A 613 3.75 4.52 9.12
N ALA A 614 3.20 3.74 10.07
CA ALA A 614 3.94 3.27 11.24
C ALA A 614 5.11 2.33 10.88
N ILE A 615 5.14 1.75 9.67
CA ILE A 615 6.25 0.91 9.18
C ILE A 615 7.55 1.70 9.00
N PHE A 616 7.46 3.01 8.72
CA PHE A 616 8.63 3.86 8.58
C PHE A 616 9.22 4.15 9.97
N PRO A 617 10.55 4.24 10.11
CA PRO A 617 11.16 4.74 11.35
C PRO A 617 10.74 6.18 11.66
N LYS A 618 10.83 6.57 12.93
CA LYS A 618 10.66 7.98 13.33
C LYS A 618 11.68 8.88 12.64
N GLY A 619 11.24 10.04 12.18
CA GLY A 619 12.06 10.99 11.41
C GLY A 619 12.44 10.53 10.00
N HIS A 620 11.91 9.40 9.51
CA HIS A 620 12.18 8.95 8.15
C HIS A 620 11.58 9.91 7.11
N LYS A 621 12.34 10.16 6.04
CA LYS A 621 11.92 10.98 4.89
C LYS A 621 11.14 10.10 3.92
N ILE A 622 9.83 10.35 3.82
CA ILE A 622 8.92 9.54 3.01
C ILE A 622 8.72 10.23 1.65
N VAL A 623 9.16 9.58 0.58
CA VAL A 623 8.93 10.05 -0.79
C VAL A 623 7.46 9.85 -1.14
N LYS A 624 6.81 10.91 -1.65
CA LYS A 624 5.37 10.92 -1.97
C LYS A 624 4.97 9.78 -2.91
N ASN A 625 5.62 9.67 -4.06
CA ASN A 625 5.23 8.71 -5.09
C ASN A 625 5.40 7.27 -4.57
N ASP A 626 6.52 6.97 -3.93
CA ASP A 626 6.79 5.68 -3.29
C ASP A 626 5.67 5.30 -2.31
N LEU A 627 5.25 6.22 -1.46
CA LEU A 627 4.18 5.99 -0.49
C LEU A 627 2.83 5.73 -1.18
N VAL A 628 2.48 6.52 -2.19
CA VAL A 628 1.23 6.38 -2.95
C VAL A 628 1.18 5.03 -3.65
N TYR A 629 2.26 4.62 -4.33
CA TYR A 629 2.32 3.31 -4.98
C TYR A 629 2.32 2.15 -3.97
N GLN A 630 2.89 2.34 -2.77
CA GLN A 630 2.76 1.38 -1.68
C GLN A 630 1.29 1.24 -1.24
N TRP A 631 0.55 2.35 -1.06
CA TRP A 631 -0.88 2.31 -0.74
C TRP A 631 -1.74 1.64 -1.81
N ILE A 632 -1.47 1.94 -3.08
CA ILE A 632 -2.14 1.31 -4.22
C ILE A 632 -1.82 -0.19 -4.25
N SER A 633 -0.57 -0.57 -4.04
CA SER A 633 -0.12 -1.97 -4.04
C SER A 633 -0.75 -2.79 -2.91
N LEU A 634 -1.05 -2.16 -1.78
CA LEU A 634 -1.72 -2.77 -0.63
C LEU A 634 -3.25 -2.75 -0.72
N ASP A 635 -3.83 -2.24 -1.82
CA ASP A 635 -5.27 -2.06 -2.02
C ASP A 635 -5.93 -1.16 -0.95
N PHE A 636 -5.20 -0.18 -0.39
CA PHE A 636 -5.80 0.79 0.55
C PHE A 636 -6.62 1.87 -0.15
N ILE A 637 -6.36 2.09 -1.43
CA ILE A 637 -7.07 3.07 -2.25
C ILE A 637 -8.32 2.40 -2.85
N LYS A 638 -9.51 2.81 -2.41
CA LYS A 638 -10.77 2.28 -2.92
C LYS A 638 -10.99 2.72 -4.37
N PRO A 639 -11.16 1.80 -5.34
CA PRO A 639 -11.45 2.17 -6.71
C PRO A 639 -12.78 2.94 -6.82
N THR A 640 -12.79 4.05 -7.55
CA THR A 640 -14.01 4.80 -7.87
C THR A 640 -14.16 4.93 -9.38
N LYS A 641 -15.40 5.07 -9.88
CA LYS A 641 -15.65 5.29 -11.31
C LYS A 641 -15.26 6.71 -11.78
N LEU A 642 -15.06 7.65 -10.85
CA LEU A 642 -14.93 9.08 -11.13
C LEU A 642 -13.50 9.60 -11.01
N LEU A 643 -12.69 9.03 -10.13
CA LEU A 643 -11.33 9.49 -9.84
C LEU A 643 -10.33 8.35 -10.01
N SER A 644 -9.18 8.65 -10.59
CA SER A 644 -8.05 7.70 -10.63
C SER A 644 -7.48 7.47 -9.23
N ASN A 645 -6.79 6.33 -9.05
CA ASN A 645 -6.12 6.01 -7.79
C ASN A 645 -5.13 7.10 -7.36
N MET A 646 -4.47 7.74 -8.33
CA MET A 646 -3.57 8.87 -8.09
C MET A 646 -4.32 10.09 -7.56
N GLN A 647 -5.41 10.50 -8.22
CA GLN A 647 -6.20 11.64 -7.78
C GLN A 647 -6.82 11.43 -6.39
N LEU A 648 -7.22 10.20 -6.07
CA LEU A 648 -7.73 9.88 -4.74
C LEU A 648 -6.61 9.90 -3.69
N SER A 649 -5.43 9.39 -4.02
CA SER A 649 -4.24 9.43 -3.16
C SER A 649 -3.78 10.86 -2.87
N GLU A 650 -3.86 11.77 -3.86
CA GLU A 650 -3.60 13.20 -3.63
C GLU A 650 -4.57 13.80 -2.61
N LYS A 651 -5.87 13.49 -2.70
CA LYS A 651 -6.85 13.94 -1.70
C LYS A 651 -6.52 13.42 -0.30
N TYR A 652 -6.05 12.18 -0.20
CA TYR A 652 -5.63 11.57 1.05
C TYR A 652 -4.39 12.27 1.64
N ILE A 653 -3.40 12.58 0.83
CA ILE A 653 -2.22 13.35 1.24
C ILE A 653 -2.63 14.74 1.73
N VAL A 654 -3.48 15.46 0.99
CA VAL A 654 -3.98 16.79 1.39
C VAL A 654 -4.68 16.74 2.75
N GLN A 655 -5.49 15.70 3.00
CA GLN A 655 -6.12 15.51 4.31
C GLN A 655 -5.10 15.26 5.43
N LEU A 656 -4.08 14.42 5.20
CA LEU A 656 -3.03 14.15 6.19
C LEU A 656 -2.16 15.39 6.46
N LEU A 657 -1.89 16.22 5.45
CA LEU A 657 -1.22 17.51 5.61
C LEU A 657 -2.11 18.49 6.40
N GLY A 658 -3.41 18.54 6.10
CA GLY A 658 -4.39 19.36 6.82
C GLY A 658 -4.46 19.02 8.31
N LEU A 659 -4.51 17.72 8.64
CA LEU A 659 -4.43 17.20 10.01
C LEU A 659 -3.06 17.45 10.67
N SER A 660 -2.06 17.96 9.94
CA SER A 660 -0.67 18.08 10.38
C SER A 660 -0.03 16.73 10.75
N PHE A 661 -0.58 15.63 10.21
CA PHE A 661 -0.03 14.28 10.37
C PHE A 661 1.17 14.04 9.44
N PHE A 662 1.16 14.71 8.29
CA PHE A 662 2.35 14.94 7.48
C PHE A 662 2.80 16.38 7.54
N GLN A 663 4.10 16.57 7.31
CA GLN A 663 4.74 17.86 7.12
C GLN A 663 5.66 17.74 5.91
N HIS A 664 5.71 18.78 5.08
CA HIS A 664 6.72 18.84 4.03
C HIS A 664 8.10 18.89 4.69
N SER A 665 8.99 18.00 4.28
CA SER A 665 10.38 18.10 4.68
C SER A 665 10.96 19.34 3.99
N VAL A 666 11.52 20.27 4.78
CA VAL A 666 12.29 21.36 4.23
C VAL A 666 13.59 20.73 3.76
N SER A 667 13.68 20.38 2.49
CA SER A 667 14.99 20.12 1.90
C SER A 667 15.76 21.44 2.03
N PRO A 668 16.98 21.45 2.62
CA PRO A 668 17.92 22.52 2.30
C PRO A 668 17.92 22.63 0.78
N GLU A 669 17.88 23.84 0.24
CA GLU A 669 17.77 24.10 -1.20
C GLU A 669 18.84 23.36 -2.05
N ASN A 670 19.82 22.71 -1.42
CA ASN A 670 20.98 22.09 -2.04
C ASN A 670 21.31 20.64 -1.59
N VAL A 671 20.37 19.82 -1.07
CA VAL A 671 20.68 18.37 -0.93
C VAL A 671 20.57 17.68 -2.28
N GLU A 672 21.72 17.61 -2.96
CA GLU A 672 22.03 16.78 -4.11
C GLU A 672 21.13 17.01 -5.36
N VAL A 673 21.80 17.22 -6.49
CA VAL A 673 21.27 17.52 -7.84
C VAL A 673 20.41 16.39 -8.44
N TYR A 674 19.78 15.52 -7.63
CA TYR A 674 19.07 14.31 -8.06
C TYR A 674 17.54 14.41 -7.89
N HIS A 675 16.99 15.36 -7.13
CA HIS A 675 15.55 15.35 -6.80
C HIS A 675 14.90 16.75 -6.73
N LYS A 676 15.19 17.63 -7.68
CA LYS A 676 14.50 18.93 -7.75
C LYS A 676 13.06 18.71 -8.24
N GLY A 677 12.08 18.78 -7.33
CA GLY A 677 10.65 18.63 -7.64
C GLY A 677 9.95 17.39 -7.06
N VAL A 678 10.65 16.55 -6.29
CA VAL A 678 10.04 15.40 -5.60
C VAL A 678 9.52 15.84 -4.23
N GLU A 679 8.21 15.71 -3.99
CA GLU A 679 7.63 15.97 -2.67
C GLU A 679 8.07 14.89 -1.66
N VAL A 680 8.67 15.33 -0.55
CA VAL A 680 9.12 14.47 0.54
C VAL A 680 8.45 14.92 1.83
N PHE A 681 7.89 13.97 2.56
CA PHE A 681 7.18 14.19 3.81
C PHE A 681 7.95 13.64 5.00
N THR A 682 7.69 14.22 6.17
CA THR A 682 8.01 13.61 7.45
C THR A 682 6.75 13.48 8.29
N MET A 683 6.69 12.43 9.11
CA MET A 683 5.64 12.24 10.10
C MET A 683 6.19 12.66 11.47
N HIS A 684 5.46 13.53 12.17
CA HIS A 684 5.84 13.94 13.51
C HIS A 684 5.79 12.74 14.47
N ASP A 685 6.76 12.60 15.38
CA ASP A 685 6.86 11.43 16.24
C ASP A 685 5.61 11.10 17.08
N LEU A 686 4.93 12.12 17.61
CA LEU A 686 3.66 11.91 18.32
C LEU A 686 2.58 11.28 17.43
N VAL A 687 2.57 11.62 16.16
CA VAL A 687 1.66 11.08 15.15
C VAL A 687 2.10 9.67 14.77
N HIS A 688 3.41 9.43 14.67
CA HIS A 688 3.97 8.08 14.50
C HIS A 688 3.62 7.16 15.68
N ASP A 689 3.72 7.66 16.91
CA ASP A 689 3.33 6.94 18.12
C ASP A 689 1.82 6.63 18.11
N LEU A 690 0.99 7.56 17.65
CA LEU A 690 -0.43 7.28 17.43
C LEU A 690 -0.63 6.18 16.37
N ALA A 691 0.06 6.25 15.23
CA ALA A 691 -0.04 5.23 14.18
C ALA A 691 0.38 3.85 14.71
N ARG A 692 1.44 3.78 15.53
CA ARG A 692 1.91 2.57 16.22
C ARG A 692 0.91 2.06 17.26
N LEU A 693 0.26 2.95 18.01
CA LEU A 693 -0.77 2.58 18.97
C LEU A 693 -2.01 1.99 18.27
N VAL A 694 -2.41 2.59 17.16
CA VAL A 694 -3.60 2.17 16.40
C VAL A 694 -3.37 0.86 15.66
N ILE A 695 -2.20 0.66 15.06
CA ILE A 695 -1.86 -0.57 14.34
C ILE A 695 -1.60 -1.75 15.27
N GLY A 696 -1.28 -1.49 16.54
CA GLY A 696 -1.05 -2.52 17.56
C GLY A 696 0.09 -3.47 17.17
N ASP A 697 -0.15 -4.77 17.35
CA ASP A 697 0.85 -5.83 17.16
C ASP A 697 0.96 -6.32 15.70
N GLU A 698 0.41 -5.61 14.71
CA GLU A 698 0.47 -6.01 13.30
C GLU A 698 1.80 -5.70 12.60
N ILE A 699 2.71 -4.95 13.25
CA ILE A 699 4.04 -4.62 12.72
C ILE A 699 5.12 -5.39 13.47
N LEU A 700 5.87 -6.22 12.74
CA LEU A 700 7.14 -6.78 13.20
C LEU A 700 8.24 -5.73 13.04
N ASP A 701 8.88 -5.34 14.12
CA ASP A 701 9.96 -4.34 14.10
C ASP A 701 11.17 -4.88 14.88
N THR A 702 12.19 -5.37 14.16
CA THR A 702 13.40 -5.95 14.78
C THR A 702 14.40 -4.90 15.22
N THR A 703 14.16 -3.62 14.90
CA THR A 703 15.08 -2.53 15.24
C THR A 703 15.00 -2.15 16.72
N LYS A 704 13.91 -2.51 17.40
CA LYS A 704 13.69 -2.23 18.82
C LYS A 704 14.22 -3.37 19.68
N GLN A 705 15.15 -3.07 20.60
CA GLN A 705 15.59 -4.03 21.61
C GLN A 705 14.40 -4.44 22.49
N GLY A 706 14.03 -5.73 22.49
CA GLY A 706 12.98 -6.28 23.36
C GLY A 706 11.83 -7.02 22.66
N ASN A 707 11.65 -6.85 21.35
CA ASN A 707 10.59 -7.55 20.59
C ASN A 707 10.99 -8.97 20.16
N ASN A 708 11.27 -9.85 21.13
CA ASN A 708 11.58 -11.26 20.91
C ASN A 708 10.34 -12.17 21.01
N THR A 709 9.17 -11.71 20.56
CA THR A 709 7.97 -12.56 20.48
C THR A 709 7.84 -13.17 19.08
N ARG A 710 8.58 -14.28 18.86
CA ARG A 710 8.48 -15.12 17.64
C ARG A 710 7.07 -15.65 17.33
N GLY A 711 6.10 -15.48 18.24
CA GLY A 711 4.73 -15.98 18.12
C GLY A 711 3.70 -14.99 17.56
N GLY A 712 4.06 -13.73 17.29
CA GLY A 712 3.12 -12.72 16.77
C GLY A 712 2.74 -12.94 15.30
N ARG A 713 1.50 -12.56 14.93
CA ARG A 713 1.04 -12.50 13.54
C ARG A 713 1.18 -11.07 13.04
N TYR A 714 1.94 -10.89 11.97
CA TYR A 714 2.32 -9.56 11.49
C TYR A 714 1.89 -9.38 10.03
N SER A 715 1.16 -8.30 9.76
CA SER A 715 0.78 -7.86 8.41
C SER A 715 1.93 -7.14 7.71
N PHE A 716 2.79 -6.46 8.49
CA PHE A 716 3.91 -5.67 7.98
C PHE A 716 5.19 -5.96 8.75
N ALA A 717 6.33 -5.86 8.09
CA ALA A 717 7.62 -6.13 8.70
C ALA A 717 8.67 -5.07 8.33
N LEU A 718 9.35 -4.58 9.36
CA LEU A 718 10.53 -3.72 9.30
C LEU A 718 11.72 -4.49 9.89
N LEU A 719 12.62 -4.92 9.01
CA LEU A 719 13.77 -5.76 9.37
C LEU A 719 15.09 -5.02 9.20
N ASP A 720 16.09 -5.39 9.98
CA ASP A 720 17.44 -4.81 9.96
C ASP A 720 18.50 -5.75 9.35
N ASP A 721 18.10 -6.93 8.86
CA ASP A 721 19.00 -7.92 8.28
C ASP A 721 18.34 -8.69 7.12
N CYS A 722 18.69 -8.33 5.89
CA CYS A 722 18.19 -8.94 4.66
C CYS A 722 18.91 -10.24 4.25
N SER A 723 19.93 -10.68 5.01
CA SER A 723 20.62 -11.95 4.75
C SER A 723 19.88 -13.16 5.33
N LYS A 724 19.01 -12.93 6.32
CA LYS A 724 18.30 -13.97 7.05
C LYS A 724 16.94 -14.29 6.41
N PRO A 725 16.56 -15.58 6.32
CA PRO A 725 15.22 -15.95 5.86
C PRO A 725 14.14 -15.49 6.85
N LEU A 726 12.95 -15.18 6.32
CA LEU A 726 11.84 -14.60 7.10
C LEU A 726 11.36 -15.49 8.25
N GLU A 727 11.51 -16.80 8.11
CA GLU A 727 11.20 -17.83 9.11
C GLU A 727 11.99 -17.66 10.42
N LEU A 728 13.13 -16.97 10.39
CA LEU A 728 13.92 -16.68 11.60
C LEU A 728 13.31 -15.54 12.44
N PHE A 729 12.52 -14.68 11.80
CA PHE A 729 11.91 -13.51 12.42
C PHE A 729 10.45 -13.77 12.84
N THR A 730 9.71 -14.58 12.07
CA THR A 730 8.31 -14.91 12.39
C THR A 730 7.96 -16.36 12.02
N GLN A 731 7.02 -16.95 12.78
CA GLN A 731 6.41 -18.24 12.46
C GLN A 731 5.42 -18.19 11.29
N TYR A 732 4.95 -16.99 10.90
CA TYR A 732 3.92 -16.80 9.88
C TYR A 732 4.38 -15.88 8.73
N PRO A 733 5.51 -16.18 8.06
CA PRO A 733 6.06 -15.32 7.00
C PRO A 733 5.11 -15.14 5.81
N SER A 734 4.17 -16.07 5.60
CA SER A 734 3.17 -15.94 4.54
C SER A 734 2.18 -14.80 4.80
N GLU A 735 1.90 -14.43 6.05
CA GLU A 735 0.91 -13.39 6.38
C GLU A 735 1.44 -11.95 6.13
N ILE A 736 2.75 -11.79 5.90
CA ILE A 736 3.38 -10.50 5.61
C ILE A 736 2.96 -9.99 4.23
N ARG A 737 2.39 -8.79 4.18
CA ARG A 737 1.98 -8.08 2.95
C ARG A 737 2.94 -6.98 2.52
N ALA A 738 3.63 -6.35 3.47
CA ALA A 738 4.69 -5.38 3.18
C ALA A 738 5.95 -5.69 4.00
N LEU A 739 7.09 -5.67 3.31
CA LEU A 739 8.40 -5.93 3.90
C LEU A 739 9.36 -4.81 3.52
N ARG A 740 9.90 -4.14 4.53
CA ARG A 740 10.93 -3.10 4.38
C ARG A 740 12.17 -3.54 5.14
N PHE A 741 13.33 -3.35 4.52
CA PHE A 741 14.60 -3.49 5.20
C PHE A 741 15.24 -2.13 5.44
N LEU A 742 15.83 -1.96 6.62
CA LEU A 742 16.69 -0.82 6.94
C LEU A 742 18.15 -1.22 6.78
N ASN A 743 18.98 -0.22 6.50
CA ASN A 743 20.42 -0.42 6.29
C ASN A 743 21.06 -1.26 7.43
N SER A 744 21.66 -2.38 7.01
CA SER A 744 22.31 -3.44 7.80
C SER A 744 23.82 -3.22 8.01
N ASP A 745 24.32 -1.99 7.83
CA ASP A 745 25.75 -1.60 8.00
C ASP A 745 26.32 -1.77 9.44
N LYS A 746 25.61 -2.43 10.35
CA LYS A 746 26.06 -2.65 11.74
C LYS A 746 27.29 -3.55 11.89
N PHE A 747 27.78 -4.22 10.84
CA PHE A 747 28.80 -5.27 10.99
C PHE A 747 30.16 -5.05 10.31
N LEU A 748 30.43 -3.95 9.60
CA LEU A 748 31.72 -3.80 8.89
C LEU A 748 32.51 -2.50 9.13
N LEU A 749 32.06 -1.59 10.00
CA LEU A 749 32.72 -0.28 10.19
C LEU A 749 33.56 -0.14 11.47
N HIS A 750 33.89 -1.23 12.16
CA HIS A 750 35.00 -1.22 13.12
C HIS A 750 36.30 -1.60 12.40
N GLY A 751 36.94 -0.68 11.67
CA GLY A 751 38.36 -0.88 11.33
C GLY A 751 39.00 -0.16 10.13
N ALA A 752 38.28 0.59 9.28
CA ALA A 752 38.90 1.17 8.08
C ALA A 752 39.09 2.70 8.18
N SER A 753 40.34 3.14 8.36
CA SER A 753 40.72 4.52 8.68
C SER A 753 41.20 5.38 7.49
N SER A 754 40.85 5.06 6.23
CA SER A 754 41.33 5.85 5.08
C SER A 754 40.26 6.22 4.07
N LEU A 755 40.36 7.45 3.53
CA LEU A 755 39.52 7.96 2.42
C LEU A 755 39.66 7.12 1.15
N PHE A 756 40.80 6.45 0.93
CA PHE A 756 40.97 5.52 -0.18
C PHE A 756 40.07 4.29 0.00
N SER A 757 39.90 3.84 1.25
CA SER A 757 38.91 2.82 1.60
C SER A 757 37.48 3.32 1.48
N LYS A 758 37.19 4.63 1.49
CA LYS A 758 35.82 5.18 1.38
C LYS A 758 35.38 5.46 -0.05
N PHE A 759 36.30 5.88 -0.92
CA PHE A 759 36.07 5.82 -2.37
C PHE A 759 35.97 4.37 -2.82
N LEU A 760 36.75 3.46 -2.22
CA LEU A 760 36.51 2.04 -2.34
C LEU A 760 35.22 1.58 -1.64
N CYS A 761 34.76 2.11 -0.50
CA CYS A 761 33.52 1.63 0.17
C CYS A 761 32.24 2.06 -0.56
N PHE A 762 32.25 3.16 -1.34
CA PHE A 762 31.19 3.42 -2.32
C PHE A 762 31.14 2.32 -3.41
N TRP A 763 32.26 1.62 -3.62
CA TRP A 763 32.45 0.50 -4.57
C TRP A 763 32.58 -0.88 -3.87
N ASN A 764 32.54 -0.91 -2.54
CA ASN A 764 32.92 -2.06 -1.71
C ASN A 764 32.10 -1.98 -0.42
N PHE A 765 30.80 -1.70 -0.59
CA PHE A 765 29.79 -1.99 0.41
C PHE A 765 29.93 -3.46 0.77
N GLY A 766 29.85 -3.77 2.07
CA GLY A 766 29.86 -5.13 2.56
C GLY A 766 28.91 -5.98 1.73
N LYS A 767 29.48 -6.96 1.03
CA LYS A 767 28.78 -7.78 0.06
C LYS A 767 27.73 -8.64 0.77
N ILE A 768 26.52 -8.13 0.95
CA ILE A 768 25.44 -8.92 1.54
C ILE A 768 24.81 -9.75 0.42
N GLY A 769 25.10 -11.04 0.42
CA GLY A 769 24.39 -12.02 -0.38
C GLY A 769 23.02 -12.27 0.25
N ILE A 770 21.94 -11.91 -0.45
CA ILE A 770 20.61 -12.37 -0.07
C ILE A 770 20.53 -13.86 -0.41
N HIS A 771 20.23 -14.69 0.58
CA HIS A 771 20.09 -16.12 0.35
C HIS A 771 18.93 -16.40 -0.61
N ASP A 772 19.09 -17.38 -1.51
CA ASP A 772 18.18 -17.57 -2.64
C ASP A 772 16.75 -17.93 -2.22
N ASN A 773 16.50 -18.33 -0.97
CA ASN A 773 15.18 -18.68 -0.45
C ASN A 773 14.54 -17.64 0.50
N VAL A 774 15.17 -16.48 0.73
CA VAL A 774 14.76 -15.51 1.78
C VAL A 774 13.29 -15.10 1.66
N PHE A 775 12.78 -14.96 0.43
CA PHE A 775 11.41 -14.53 0.18
C PHE A 775 10.44 -15.67 -0.13
N SER A 776 10.91 -16.93 -0.18
CA SER A 776 10.11 -18.07 -0.66
C SER A 776 8.84 -18.32 0.14
N ALA A 777 8.82 -17.99 1.44
CA ALA A 777 7.66 -18.19 2.29
C ALA A 777 6.65 -17.02 2.30
N ALA A 778 7.02 -15.85 1.75
CA ALA A 778 6.18 -14.64 1.75
C ALA A 778 5.19 -14.61 0.58
N LYS A 779 4.31 -15.62 0.52
CA LYS A 779 3.42 -15.85 -0.63
C LYS A 779 2.42 -14.73 -0.92
N TYR A 780 2.04 -13.93 0.09
CA TYR A 780 1.10 -12.82 -0.05
C TYR A 780 1.77 -11.44 -0.05
N LEU A 781 3.10 -11.39 -0.21
CA LEU A 781 3.83 -10.14 -0.23
C LEU A 781 3.45 -9.29 -1.45
N ARG A 782 3.08 -8.03 -1.20
CA ARG A 782 2.70 -7.05 -2.24
C ARG A 782 3.69 -5.90 -2.36
N VAL A 783 4.32 -5.53 -1.24
CA VAL A 783 5.34 -4.48 -1.17
C VAL A 783 6.64 -5.07 -0.66
N LEU A 784 7.71 -4.97 -1.46
CA LEU A 784 9.07 -5.30 -1.07
C LEU A 784 9.97 -4.08 -1.29
N ASP A 785 10.52 -3.57 -0.20
CA ASP A 785 11.39 -2.40 -0.21
C ASP A 785 12.79 -2.75 0.31
N LEU A 786 13.74 -2.75 -0.63
CA LEU A 786 15.18 -2.96 -0.43
C LEU A 786 15.97 -1.67 -0.69
N SER A 787 15.34 -0.50 -0.73
CA SER A 787 16.00 0.76 -1.11
C SER A 787 17.18 1.14 -0.21
N GLU A 788 17.14 0.73 1.06
CA GLU A 788 18.20 0.93 2.04
C GLU A 788 19.19 -0.24 2.13
N CYS A 789 19.08 -1.25 1.27
CA CYS A 789 19.99 -2.40 1.20
C CYS A 789 20.95 -2.29 0.01
N SER A 790 22.26 -2.40 0.26
CA SER A 790 23.25 -2.59 -0.81
C SER A 790 23.35 -4.07 -1.17
N THR A 791 22.50 -4.53 -2.09
CA THR A 791 22.40 -5.96 -2.44
C THR A 791 23.31 -6.32 -3.62
N GLN A 792 24.10 -7.39 -3.47
CA GLN A 792 24.95 -7.84 -4.59
C GLN A 792 24.14 -8.44 -5.74
N LYS A 793 23.18 -9.29 -5.40
CA LYS A 793 22.42 -10.07 -6.36
C LYS A 793 21.01 -10.25 -5.81
N LEU A 794 20.01 -10.00 -6.66
CA LEU A 794 18.63 -10.32 -6.34
C LEU A 794 18.42 -11.84 -6.44
N PRO A 795 17.80 -12.48 -5.42
CA PRO A 795 17.63 -13.92 -5.39
C PRO A 795 16.62 -14.37 -6.45
N ARG A 796 16.81 -15.57 -7.01
CA ARG A 796 15.88 -16.09 -8.03
C ARG A 796 14.47 -16.35 -7.50
N SER A 797 14.33 -16.58 -6.19
CA SER A 797 13.03 -16.76 -5.53
C SER A 797 12.13 -15.55 -5.62
N ILE A 798 12.63 -14.36 -5.97
CA ILE A 798 11.78 -13.17 -6.13
C ILE A 798 10.67 -13.42 -7.15
N GLY A 799 10.95 -14.17 -8.22
CA GLY A 799 9.95 -14.56 -9.23
C GLY A 799 8.82 -15.47 -8.71
N ASN A 800 8.91 -15.97 -7.47
CA ASN A 800 7.85 -16.73 -6.80
C ASN A 800 6.82 -15.81 -6.12
N LEU A 801 7.12 -14.52 -5.94
CA LEU A 801 6.24 -13.55 -5.30
C LEU A 801 5.14 -13.07 -6.24
N LYS A 802 4.21 -13.96 -6.59
CA LYS A 802 3.16 -13.69 -7.60
C LYS A 802 2.21 -12.54 -7.26
N GLN A 803 2.13 -12.18 -5.98
CA GLN A 803 1.30 -11.08 -5.49
C GLN A 803 2.06 -9.75 -5.42
N LEU A 804 3.36 -9.72 -5.75
CA LEU A 804 4.18 -8.52 -5.66
C LEU A 804 3.71 -7.47 -6.67
N ARG A 805 3.47 -6.25 -6.17
CA ARG A 805 3.01 -5.09 -6.95
C ARG A 805 4.00 -3.93 -6.88
N TYR A 806 4.66 -3.76 -5.73
CA TYR A 806 5.70 -2.76 -5.52
C TYR A 806 7.03 -3.44 -5.22
N PHE A 807 8.05 -3.10 -6.01
CA PHE A 807 9.41 -3.55 -5.78
C PHE A 807 10.42 -2.40 -5.92
N ASN A 808 11.06 -2.02 -4.82
CA ASN A 808 12.20 -1.10 -4.83
C ASN A 808 13.47 -1.89 -4.51
N ALA A 809 14.38 -1.97 -5.48
CA ALA A 809 15.70 -2.55 -5.34
C ALA A 809 16.75 -1.60 -5.90
N SER A 810 16.87 -0.45 -5.23
CA SER A 810 17.92 0.52 -5.52
C SER A 810 19.31 -0.08 -5.27
N ARG A 811 20.31 0.37 -6.06
CA ARG A 811 21.74 0.05 -5.91
C ARG A 811 22.07 -1.44 -5.98
N VAL A 812 21.47 -2.16 -6.92
CA VAL A 812 21.81 -3.56 -7.22
C VAL A 812 23.06 -3.61 -8.08
N HIS A 813 23.97 -4.53 -7.74
CA HIS A 813 25.27 -4.66 -8.43
C HIS A 813 25.29 -5.67 -9.58
N GLN A 814 24.31 -6.54 -9.73
CA GLN A 814 24.28 -7.54 -10.82
C GLN A 814 23.09 -7.35 -11.74
N ALA A 815 23.12 -8.05 -12.87
CA ALA A 815 22.00 -8.12 -13.80
C ALA A 815 20.72 -8.54 -13.06
N ILE A 816 19.62 -7.89 -13.45
CA ILE A 816 18.28 -8.21 -12.97
C ILE A 816 17.99 -9.67 -13.38
N PRO A 817 17.60 -10.55 -12.45
CA PRO A 817 17.31 -11.94 -12.82
C PRO A 817 16.08 -11.99 -13.73
N ASP A 818 16.14 -12.77 -14.80
CA ASP A 818 15.02 -12.93 -15.76
C ASP A 818 13.72 -13.38 -15.09
N CYS A 819 13.79 -13.98 -13.89
CA CYS A 819 12.60 -14.34 -13.14
C CYS A 819 11.75 -13.15 -12.67
N ILE A 820 12.27 -11.92 -12.71
CA ILE A 820 11.50 -10.70 -12.40
C ILE A 820 10.33 -10.53 -13.36
N THR A 821 10.42 -11.02 -14.59
CA THR A 821 9.35 -10.90 -15.59
C THR A 821 8.19 -11.84 -15.29
N LYS A 822 8.40 -12.81 -14.39
CA LYS A 822 7.33 -13.67 -13.87
C LYS A 822 6.43 -12.94 -12.85
N LEU A 823 6.71 -11.67 -12.54
CA LEU A 823 5.94 -10.80 -11.65
C LEU A 823 4.92 -9.99 -12.46
N SER A 824 3.90 -10.66 -13.00
CA SER A 824 2.91 -10.04 -13.90
C SER A 824 2.03 -8.97 -13.23
N ASN A 825 1.95 -8.95 -11.91
CA ASN A 825 1.17 -7.96 -11.14
C ASN A 825 1.99 -6.73 -10.73
N LEU A 826 3.26 -6.62 -11.14
CA LEU A 826 4.12 -5.52 -10.73
C LEU A 826 3.69 -4.20 -11.39
N ILE A 827 3.41 -3.18 -10.57
CA ILE A 827 3.02 -1.84 -11.01
C ILE A 827 4.12 -0.79 -10.77
N TYR A 828 5.04 -1.07 -9.84
CA TYR A 828 6.15 -0.18 -9.47
C TYR A 828 7.47 -0.95 -9.42
N LEU A 829 8.47 -0.47 -10.16
CA LEU A 829 9.83 -0.97 -10.14
C LEU A 829 10.83 0.19 -10.06
N SER A 830 11.65 0.23 -9.01
CA SER A 830 12.82 1.11 -8.95
C SER A 830 14.09 0.29 -8.82
N LEU A 831 15.06 0.62 -9.68
CA LEU A 831 16.42 0.09 -9.69
C LEU A 831 17.44 1.24 -9.64
N CYS A 832 17.05 2.39 -9.09
CA CYS A 832 17.85 3.60 -9.01
C CYS A 832 19.27 3.33 -8.49
N GLY A 833 20.27 3.94 -9.13
CA GLY A 833 21.68 3.87 -8.73
C GLY A 833 22.34 2.52 -8.99
N SER A 834 21.73 1.62 -9.76
CA SER A 834 22.31 0.32 -10.14
C SER A 834 23.28 0.48 -11.32
N PHE A 835 24.47 1.00 -11.04
CA PHE A 835 25.46 1.40 -12.06
C PHE A 835 26.07 0.25 -12.87
N GLU A 836 26.00 -0.98 -12.38
CA GLU A 836 26.51 -2.18 -13.08
C GLU A 836 25.50 -2.78 -14.08
N ILE A 837 24.25 -2.31 -14.10
CA ILE A 837 23.25 -2.75 -15.07
C ILE A 837 23.61 -2.17 -16.45
N VAL A 838 24.05 -3.05 -17.35
CA VAL A 838 24.43 -2.69 -18.73
C VAL A 838 23.23 -2.70 -19.68
N ALA A 839 22.30 -3.63 -19.47
CA ALA A 839 21.10 -3.77 -20.29
C ALA A 839 19.91 -4.24 -19.45
N VAL A 840 18.72 -3.79 -19.82
CA VAL A 840 17.45 -4.34 -19.33
C VAL A 840 17.03 -5.47 -20.27
N SER A 841 16.61 -6.62 -19.73
CA SER A 841 16.23 -7.81 -20.49
C SER A 841 15.05 -7.53 -21.44
N GLU A 842 15.04 -8.11 -22.65
CA GLU A 842 13.91 -8.03 -23.61
C GLU A 842 12.60 -8.55 -23.01
N SER A 843 12.66 -9.35 -21.96
CA SER A 843 11.45 -9.82 -21.27
C SER A 843 10.74 -8.72 -20.46
N VAL A 844 11.35 -7.56 -20.21
CA VAL A 844 10.74 -6.47 -19.42
C VAL A 844 9.41 -5.99 -20.02
N GLY A 845 9.29 -6.01 -21.35
CA GLY A 845 8.05 -5.67 -22.05
C GLY A 845 6.87 -6.62 -21.79
N GLN A 846 7.07 -7.75 -21.10
CA GLN A 846 6.00 -8.64 -20.65
C GLN A 846 5.27 -8.10 -19.41
N MET A 847 5.83 -7.08 -18.74
CA MET A 847 5.27 -6.47 -17.54
C MET A 847 4.28 -5.36 -17.91
N GLU A 848 3.25 -5.70 -18.68
CA GLU A 848 2.34 -4.73 -19.32
C GLU A 848 1.58 -3.84 -18.32
N GLY A 849 1.41 -4.29 -17.08
CA GLY A 849 0.79 -3.53 -15.99
C GLY A 849 1.72 -2.55 -15.26
N LEU A 850 3.00 -2.45 -15.66
CA LEU A 850 3.97 -1.57 -14.99
C LEU A 850 3.63 -0.09 -15.25
N MET A 851 3.43 0.66 -14.17
CA MET A 851 3.04 2.08 -14.21
C MET A 851 4.19 3.03 -13.87
N TYR A 852 5.13 2.59 -13.03
CA TYR A 852 6.26 3.39 -12.57
C TYR A 852 7.56 2.62 -12.75
N LEU A 853 8.50 3.22 -13.47
CA LEU A 853 9.84 2.68 -13.68
C LEU A 853 10.90 3.74 -13.43
N ASP A 854 11.76 3.47 -12.46
CA ASP A 854 12.89 4.32 -12.13
C ASP A 854 14.21 3.56 -12.34
N LEU A 855 14.97 4.03 -13.33
CA LEU A 855 16.30 3.57 -13.71
C LEU A 855 17.34 4.69 -13.54
N SER A 856 17.01 5.74 -12.79
CA SER A 856 17.90 6.89 -12.59
C SER A 856 19.24 6.46 -12.00
N GLY A 857 20.34 7.06 -12.46
CA GLY A 857 21.69 6.72 -12.01
C GLY A 857 22.22 5.35 -12.46
N CYS A 858 21.50 4.61 -13.31
CA CYS A 858 22.03 3.42 -13.99
C CYS A 858 23.01 3.84 -15.10
N SER A 859 24.18 4.35 -14.72
CA SER A 859 25.19 4.90 -15.64
C SER A 859 25.82 3.86 -16.58
N GLY A 860 25.73 2.57 -16.24
CA GLY A 860 26.13 1.45 -17.08
C GLY A 860 25.17 1.15 -18.23
N LEU A 861 23.92 1.62 -18.17
CA LEU A 861 22.85 1.23 -19.09
C LEU A 861 23.11 1.77 -20.51
N GLU A 862 23.26 0.88 -21.48
CA GLU A 862 23.62 1.25 -22.86
C GLU A 862 22.41 1.44 -23.77
N LYS A 863 21.38 0.60 -23.64
CA LYS A 863 20.17 0.61 -24.49
C LYS A 863 18.96 0.12 -23.73
N LEU A 864 17.78 0.58 -24.16
CA LEU A 864 16.50 0.00 -23.78
C LEU A 864 16.09 -1.08 -24.81
N PRO A 865 15.45 -2.18 -24.37
CA PRO A 865 15.01 -3.26 -25.26
C PRO A 865 13.87 -2.80 -26.20
N LEU A 866 13.71 -3.47 -27.35
CA LEU A 866 12.62 -3.15 -28.29
C LEU A 866 11.24 -3.43 -27.68
N SER A 867 11.15 -4.44 -26.82
CA SER A 867 9.93 -4.75 -26.08
C SER A 867 9.48 -3.65 -25.11
N PHE A 868 10.34 -2.67 -24.80
CA PHE A 868 10.03 -1.59 -23.86
C PHE A 868 8.81 -0.77 -24.27
N GLY A 869 8.58 -0.61 -25.58
CA GLY A 869 7.38 0.03 -26.12
C GLY A 869 6.06 -0.76 -25.90
N ARG A 870 6.10 -1.95 -25.28
CA ARG A 870 4.90 -2.70 -24.86
C ARG A 870 4.35 -2.26 -23.51
N LEU A 871 5.10 -1.48 -22.73
CA LEU A 871 4.71 -0.96 -21.41
C LEU A 871 3.68 0.17 -21.53
N LYS A 872 2.51 -0.13 -22.10
CA LYS A 872 1.48 0.87 -22.44
C LYS A 872 0.87 1.55 -21.23
N GLU A 873 0.89 0.92 -20.05
CA GLU A 873 0.38 1.50 -18.80
C GLU A 873 1.42 2.39 -18.08
N LEU A 874 2.63 2.55 -18.64
CA LEU A 874 3.68 3.33 -18.00
C LEU A 874 3.32 4.82 -17.94
N VAL A 875 3.28 5.35 -16.73
CA VAL A 875 2.93 6.74 -16.40
C VAL A 875 4.19 7.54 -16.05
N HIS A 876 5.15 6.91 -15.38
CA HIS A 876 6.37 7.56 -14.89
C HIS A 876 7.62 6.80 -15.34
N LEU A 877 8.54 7.52 -15.98
CA LEU A 877 9.85 7.01 -16.38
C LEU A 877 10.97 7.98 -16.00
N ASP A 878 11.88 7.53 -15.15
CA ASP A 878 13.11 8.26 -14.82
C ASP A 878 14.35 7.49 -15.34
N LEU A 879 15.09 8.12 -16.24
CA LEU A 879 16.37 7.64 -16.81
C LEU A 879 17.49 8.65 -16.55
N SER A 880 17.30 9.60 -15.62
CA SER A 880 18.29 10.63 -15.36
C SER A 880 19.65 10.03 -15.01
N LYS A 881 20.73 10.66 -15.50
CA LYS A 881 22.12 10.24 -15.25
C LYS A 881 22.47 8.84 -15.78
N CYS A 882 21.67 8.29 -16.68
CA CYS A 882 22.06 7.18 -17.55
C CYS A 882 22.94 7.71 -18.69
N SER A 883 24.23 7.96 -18.41
CA SER A 883 25.13 8.62 -19.38
C SER A 883 25.46 7.78 -20.62
N LYS A 884 25.43 6.45 -20.52
CA LYS A 884 25.70 5.54 -21.64
C LYS A 884 24.48 5.21 -22.50
N VAL A 885 23.28 5.62 -22.09
CA VAL A 885 22.05 5.20 -22.78
C VAL A 885 21.99 5.85 -24.16
N THR A 886 21.68 5.06 -25.18
CA THR A 886 21.60 5.49 -26.58
C THR A 886 20.27 5.12 -27.24
N ASN A 887 19.86 5.91 -28.23
CA ASN A 887 18.71 5.64 -29.13
C ASN A 887 17.39 5.29 -28.41
N ILE A 888 17.06 6.02 -27.34
CA ILE A 888 15.84 5.76 -26.56
C ILE A 888 14.54 6.07 -27.32
N SER A 889 14.63 6.82 -28.43
CA SER A 889 13.47 7.35 -29.15
C SER A 889 12.50 6.26 -29.65
N GLU A 890 13.01 5.15 -30.18
CA GLU A 890 12.19 4.00 -30.64
C GLU A 890 11.44 3.33 -29.48
N SER A 891 12.04 3.31 -28.28
CA SER A 891 11.44 2.73 -27.09
C SER A 891 10.33 3.60 -26.50
N LEU A 892 10.42 4.93 -26.67
CA LEU A 892 9.45 5.89 -26.14
C LEU A 892 8.21 6.07 -27.03
N GLU A 893 8.32 5.80 -28.33
CA GLU A 893 7.28 6.08 -29.34
C GLU A 893 5.88 5.59 -28.94
N ARG A 894 5.82 4.42 -28.30
CA ARG A 894 4.57 3.72 -27.97
C ARG A 894 4.05 3.98 -26.55
N LEU A 895 4.76 4.77 -25.74
CA LEU A 895 4.44 5.04 -24.33
C LEU A 895 3.45 6.20 -24.18
N THR A 896 2.31 6.15 -24.87
CA THR A 896 1.37 7.28 -24.97
C THR A 896 0.68 7.67 -23.65
N ASN A 897 0.78 6.83 -22.61
CA ASN A 897 0.25 7.11 -21.28
C ASN A 897 1.22 7.87 -20.36
N LEU A 898 2.45 8.14 -20.81
CA LEU A 898 3.49 8.75 -19.99
C LEU A 898 3.11 10.19 -19.58
N GLU A 899 3.14 10.46 -18.27
CA GLU A 899 2.87 11.78 -17.67
C GLU A 899 4.16 12.43 -17.12
N TYR A 900 5.18 11.63 -16.78
CA TYR A 900 6.48 12.10 -16.29
C TYR A 900 7.64 11.43 -17.05
N LEU A 901 8.56 12.24 -17.56
CA LEU A 901 9.78 11.79 -18.22
C LEU A 901 10.98 12.62 -17.76
N ASN A 902 12.00 11.95 -17.24
CA ASN A 902 13.28 12.58 -16.86
C ASN A 902 14.44 11.93 -17.62
N LEU A 903 15.12 12.72 -18.44
CA LEU A 903 16.30 12.35 -19.24
C LEU A 903 17.49 13.27 -18.92
N SER A 904 17.46 13.93 -17.77
CA SER A 904 18.54 14.85 -17.38
C SER A 904 19.89 14.14 -17.29
N TYR A 905 20.95 14.81 -17.70
CA TYR A 905 22.33 14.26 -17.73
C TYR A 905 22.49 13.00 -18.61
N CYS A 906 21.61 12.78 -19.59
CA CYS A 906 21.78 11.74 -20.60
C CYS A 906 22.55 12.29 -21.83
N SER A 907 23.80 11.85 -21.99
CA SER A 907 24.73 12.40 -22.98
C SER A 907 24.54 11.93 -24.43
N ASN A 908 23.69 10.93 -24.70
CA ASN A 908 23.58 10.39 -26.06
C ASN A 908 22.20 9.82 -26.45
N ILE A 909 21.12 10.56 -26.20
CA ILE A 909 19.74 10.06 -26.35
C ILE A 909 19.27 9.88 -27.81
N GLY A 910 20.02 10.39 -28.79
CA GLY A 910 19.71 10.28 -30.23
C GLY A 910 18.59 11.23 -30.71
N ASP A 911 17.88 10.82 -31.78
CA ASP A 911 16.80 11.55 -32.48
C ASP A 911 15.48 11.68 -31.68
N LEU A 912 15.55 12.04 -30.39
CA LEU A 912 14.38 12.22 -29.51
C LEU A 912 13.26 13.14 -30.07
N PRO A 913 13.53 14.26 -30.80
CA PRO A 913 12.49 15.19 -31.24
C PRO A 913 11.38 14.60 -32.13
N LYS A 914 11.60 13.49 -32.85
CA LYS A 914 10.56 12.92 -33.72
C LYS A 914 9.45 12.23 -32.94
N HIS A 915 9.80 11.59 -31.83
CA HIS A 915 8.89 10.73 -31.06
C HIS A 915 8.42 11.38 -29.75
N LEU A 916 9.12 12.41 -29.25
CA LEU A 916 8.67 13.16 -28.08
C LEU A 916 7.27 13.76 -28.29
N GLY A 917 6.93 14.16 -29.51
CA GLY A 917 5.65 14.79 -29.83
C GLY A 917 4.43 13.87 -29.74
N SER A 918 4.61 12.54 -29.67
CA SER A 918 3.51 11.57 -29.48
C SER A 918 3.07 11.44 -28.03
N LEU A 919 3.86 11.94 -27.07
CA LEU A 919 3.62 11.82 -25.63
C LEU A 919 2.62 12.89 -25.14
N LEU A 920 1.43 12.91 -25.70
CA LEU A 920 0.43 13.98 -25.50
C LEU A 920 -0.11 14.09 -24.05
N LYS A 921 0.14 13.09 -23.19
CA LYS A 921 -0.22 13.11 -21.77
C LYS A 921 0.87 13.68 -20.86
N LEU A 922 2.04 14.00 -21.40
CA LEU A 922 3.19 14.43 -20.62
C LEU A 922 2.91 15.74 -19.88
N ARG A 923 3.12 15.73 -18.57
CA ARG A 923 2.97 16.88 -17.67
C ARG A 923 4.32 17.39 -17.17
N ASN A 924 5.27 16.49 -16.95
CA ASN A 924 6.60 16.83 -16.44
C ASN A 924 7.67 16.29 -17.38
N LEU A 925 8.54 17.19 -17.85
CA LEU A 925 9.66 16.86 -18.73
C LEU A 925 10.94 17.52 -18.23
N ASP A 926 11.94 16.72 -17.91
CA ASP A 926 13.29 17.18 -17.59
C ASP A 926 14.29 16.68 -18.63
N LEU A 927 14.88 17.61 -19.37
CA LEU A 927 15.94 17.37 -20.37
C LEU A 927 17.23 18.08 -19.98
N SER A 928 17.36 18.57 -18.75
CA SER A 928 18.48 19.39 -18.31
C SER A 928 19.83 18.67 -18.49
N SER A 929 20.82 19.39 -19.01
CA SER A 929 22.15 18.85 -19.31
C SER A 929 22.14 17.54 -20.13
N SER A 930 21.13 17.35 -20.99
CA SER A 930 21.05 16.23 -21.92
C SER A 930 21.52 16.62 -23.32
N SER A 931 21.92 15.62 -24.11
CA SER A 931 22.30 15.80 -25.52
C SER A 931 21.22 16.41 -26.41
N TYR A 932 19.95 16.39 -26.01
CA TYR A 932 18.86 17.11 -26.70
C TYR A 932 19.13 18.61 -26.78
N ILE A 933 19.65 19.18 -25.69
CA ILE A 933 19.84 20.62 -25.52
C ILE A 933 21.15 21.07 -26.19
N ASP A 934 22.15 20.19 -26.24
CA ASP A 934 23.46 20.50 -26.84
C ASP A 934 23.45 20.41 -28.37
N GLY A 935 22.47 19.72 -28.98
CA GLY A 935 22.42 19.39 -30.41
C GLY A 935 21.62 20.32 -31.34
N ARG A 936 21.36 21.59 -30.98
CA ARG A 936 20.34 22.47 -31.58
C ARG A 936 18.93 21.88 -31.45
N ALA A 937 18.38 21.95 -30.24
CA ALA A 937 17.05 21.45 -29.91
C ALA A 937 15.97 21.95 -30.90
N ASN A 938 15.19 21.03 -31.47
CA ASN A 938 14.00 21.39 -32.23
C ASN A 938 12.83 21.62 -31.27
N VAL A 939 12.64 22.88 -30.86
CA VAL A 939 11.60 23.30 -29.93
C VAL A 939 10.18 23.17 -30.52
N ALA A 940 10.03 22.99 -31.85
CA ALA A 940 8.73 22.84 -32.48
C ALA A 940 7.97 21.58 -31.99
N THR A 941 8.69 20.51 -31.63
CA THR A 941 8.06 19.31 -31.05
C THR A 941 7.50 19.59 -29.65
N LEU A 942 8.14 20.43 -28.84
CA LEU A 942 7.67 20.71 -27.47
C LEU A 942 6.27 21.36 -27.50
N VAL A 943 5.95 22.11 -28.56
CA VAL A 943 4.65 22.75 -28.75
C VAL A 943 3.49 21.76 -28.84
N THR A 944 3.73 20.50 -29.23
CA THR A 944 2.68 19.49 -29.28
C THR A 944 2.30 18.97 -27.89
N LEU A 945 3.13 19.20 -26.87
CA LEU A 945 2.94 18.76 -25.49
C LEU A 945 2.05 19.73 -24.70
N THR A 946 0.81 19.91 -25.14
CA THR A 946 -0.09 20.95 -24.59
C THR A 946 -0.48 20.75 -23.13
N LYS A 947 -0.25 19.56 -22.55
CA LYS A 947 -0.52 19.24 -21.14
C LYS A 947 0.67 19.47 -20.20
N LEU A 948 1.78 19.97 -20.72
CA LEU A 948 2.99 20.17 -19.94
C LEU A 948 2.79 21.23 -18.84
N GLU A 949 3.04 20.85 -17.59
CA GLU A 949 2.95 21.68 -16.39
C GLU A 949 4.35 22.10 -15.89
N CYS A 950 5.36 21.22 -16.04
CA CYS A 950 6.75 21.48 -15.66
C CYS A 950 7.72 21.12 -16.79
N LEU A 951 8.62 22.05 -17.12
CA LEU A 951 9.65 21.88 -18.14
C LEU A 951 11.02 22.35 -17.63
N ASN A 952 12.00 21.45 -17.60
CA ASN A 952 13.38 21.78 -17.27
C ASN A 952 14.30 21.61 -18.48
N LEU A 953 14.88 22.73 -18.92
CA LEU A 953 15.82 22.80 -20.05
C LEU A 953 17.14 23.46 -19.62
N ALA A 954 17.49 23.41 -18.34
CA ALA A 954 18.74 23.94 -17.83
C ALA A 954 19.95 23.23 -18.45
N SER A 955 20.83 23.94 -19.16
CA SER A 955 22.12 23.43 -19.64
C SER A 955 23.19 24.51 -19.54
N HIS A 956 24.46 24.07 -19.46
CA HIS A 956 25.63 24.95 -19.44
C HIS A 956 26.00 25.50 -20.84
N LEU A 957 25.45 24.96 -21.93
CA LEU A 957 26.09 25.03 -23.26
C LEU A 957 25.27 25.53 -24.45
N SER A 958 23.99 25.95 -24.33
CA SER A 958 23.24 26.28 -25.57
C SER A 958 22.28 27.48 -25.52
N PHE A 959 22.26 28.17 -26.66
CA PHE A 959 21.26 29.17 -27.06
C PHE A 959 20.17 28.44 -27.85
N MET A 960 18.91 28.54 -27.42
CA MET A 960 17.76 27.96 -28.13
C MET A 960 17.00 29.03 -28.91
N GLU A 961 17.14 29.02 -30.24
CA GLU A 961 16.32 29.86 -31.13
C GLU A 961 14.83 29.46 -31.06
N ASN A 962 13.93 30.44 -31.10
CA ASN A 962 12.46 30.26 -31.10
C ASN A 962 11.83 29.64 -29.84
N LEU A 963 12.58 29.47 -28.74
CA LEU A 963 12.04 29.00 -27.47
C LEU A 963 10.89 29.88 -26.92
N PRO A 964 10.95 31.23 -26.96
CA PRO A 964 9.86 32.07 -26.45
C PRO A 964 8.53 31.84 -27.18
N GLU A 965 8.55 31.64 -28.49
CA GLU A 965 7.34 31.40 -29.28
C GLU A 965 6.73 30.02 -28.99
N ALA A 966 7.57 29.00 -28.78
CA ALA A 966 7.13 27.69 -28.38
C ALA A 966 6.51 27.69 -26.96
N LEU A 967 7.14 28.37 -26.00
CA LEU A 967 6.64 28.48 -24.63
C LEU A 967 5.29 29.21 -24.56
N ARG A 968 5.04 30.23 -25.40
CA ARG A 968 3.74 30.92 -25.48
C ARG A 968 2.58 29.99 -25.83
N ARG A 969 2.84 28.89 -26.54
CA ARG A 969 1.82 27.91 -26.94
C ARG A 969 1.53 26.85 -25.87
N LEU A 970 2.35 26.77 -24.83
CA LEU A 970 2.20 25.85 -23.70
C LEU A 970 1.37 26.50 -22.58
N THR A 971 0.05 26.57 -22.75
CA THR A 971 -0.85 27.31 -21.84
C THR A 971 -0.97 26.72 -20.43
N ASN A 972 -0.61 25.44 -20.25
CA ASN A 972 -0.67 24.76 -18.95
C ASN A 972 0.64 24.82 -18.16
N LEU A 973 1.70 25.41 -18.73
CA LEU A 973 3.02 25.44 -18.13
C LEU A 973 3.03 26.33 -16.89
N ARG A 974 3.34 25.74 -15.73
CA ARG A 974 3.43 26.45 -14.43
C ARG A 974 4.87 26.71 -14.01
N ILE A 975 5.76 25.77 -14.30
CA ILE A 975 7.17 25.83 -13.93
C ILE A 975 8.02 25.63 -15.17
N CYS A 976 8.90 26.60 -15.47
CA CYS A 976 9.90 26.48 -16.51
C CYS A 976 11.27 26.83 -15.93
N MET A 977 12.22 25.89 -16.01
CA MET A 977 13.59 26.07 -15.55
C MET A 977 14.52 26.22 -16.76
N LEU A 978 15.15 27.39 -16.86
CA LEU A 978 16.13 27.75 -17.88
C LEU A 978 17.40 28.28 -17.19
N CYS A 979 18.58 27.95 -17.70
CA CYS A 979 19.83 28.55 -17.23
C CYS A 979 20.14 29.84 -18.00
N TRP A 980 20.78 30.80 -17.33
CA TRP A 980 21.34 32.01 -17.95
C TRP A 980 22.58 31.65 -18.77
N CYS A 981 22.55 31.91 -20.08
CA CYS A 981 23.76 31.98 -20.90
C CYS A 981 24.52 33.27 -20.55
N GLN A 982 25.84 33.18 -20.33
CA GLN A 982 26.70 34.36 -20.43
C GLN A 982 26.62 34.88 -21.88
N GLY A 983 25.84 35.94 -22.12
CA GLY A 983 25.80 36.63 -23.43
C GLY A 983 24.45 37.22 -23.88
N ALA A 984 23.32 36.90 -23.26
CA ALA A 984 22.03 37.47 -23.65
C ALA A 984 21.82 38.88 -23.06
N SER A 985 21.48 39.86 -23.90
CA SER A 985 21.19 41.23 -23.47
C SER A 985 19.82 41.32 -22.77
N ARG A 986 19.69 42.25 -21.82
CA ARG A 986 18.52 42.45 -20.94
C ARG A 986 17.17 42.72 -21.65
N GLY A 987 17.14 42.80 -22.98
CA GLY A 987 15.99 43.19 -23.79
C GLY A 987 15.08 42.07 -24.29
N ASP A 988 15.48 40.79 -24.15
CA ASP A 988 14.75 39.64 -24.71
C ASP A 988 13.83 38.91 -23.70
N VAL A 989 13.46 39.58 -22.59
CA VAL A 989 12.58 39.01 -21.55
C VAL A 989 11.10 39.29 -21.84
#